data_AF-A0A0J5KZK4-F1
#
_entry.id   AF-A0A0J5KZK4-F1
#
_cell.length_a   1.000
_cell.length_b   1.000
_cell.length_c   1.000
_cell.angle_alpha   90.00
_cell.angle_beta   90.00
_cell.angle_gamma   90.00
#
_symmetry.space_group_name_H-M   'P 1'
#
loop_
_entity.id
_entity.type
_entity.pdbx_description
1 polymer ?
#
loop_
_entity_poly.entity_id
_entity_poly.type
_entity_poly.pdbx_seq_one_letter_code
_entity_poly.pdbx_strand_id
1 'polypeptide(L)'
;MAFAAASAQEDTGREIINADKRPQDWLTYGRTYSEQRYSPLDSINERNVGQLKIAWYQDFDTNRGQEGTPLVVDGVLYATTNWSKVRAYKADTGELLWQYDPRVPGDTAVRGCCDTVNRGAAYWNGKIIIGTFDGRLVALNAKTGQPVWEVNTIPQDAQLGDVRSYIVDGAPRVAKGVVIIGNGGAEFGARGFVSGFDAETGKLRWRFFTVPAPDNKPDRAVSDGPLSTLAYKTWGPGNWVKSGGGGTVWDAITYDPQTDLVYIGVGNGSPWNYKLRSGGVGDNLFLGSIVALRPETGEYVWHFQETPQDQWDFTSTQQIMTADILLDGKPRHVVMHAPKNGFFYILDAKTGKFLSAKNYVDVNWAKGVDPQTGRPNTVPEALYSLTGKPWLSFPGDLGGHNWQPMAYSPKTGYVYIPAQQIPFNYVPGTDSNMKSKGLNLGLDMSKIGAPDDAKVKTHFAGLLKGWLIAWDPVKQAPAFTVDHQGPWNGGVLATAGNLVFQGLTNGLFNAYDARTGKQLWQIPLQSAVMAAPIAYAVNGKQYIAVEVGWGGIYPLLMGGMARTGGWTVNKSRLVVFSLDGDKQLPPVNKKGFLPVKPPHDFDAAQAKAGYAHYMDYCAACHGDNGESGGVLPDLRWSGAIRDPDAFYRVVGDGALTAYGMVGFKDAMTPQQIETIRQFLVGRAGATYDREVKARENQQQIPGQIIIGPDFSQGGVQ
;
A
#
# COMPACT_ATOMS: atom_id res chain seq x y z
N MET A 1 -38.75 -34.05 -24.02
CA MET A 1 -38.22 -32.96 -23.17
C MET A 1 -36.71 -33.00 -23.28
N ALA A 2 -36.16 -32.17 -24.16
CA ALA A 2 -34.73 -32.10 -24.43
C ALA A 2 -34.08 -31.12 -23.43
N PHE A 3 -32.99 -31.55 -22.81
CA PHE A 3 -32.08 -30.70 -22.06
C PHE A 3 -31.59 -29.58 -22.99
N ALA A 4 -31.95 -28.34 -22.66
CA ALA A 4 -31.41 -27.17 -23.33
C ALA A 4 -29.91 -27.04 -23.00
N ALA A 5 -29.18 -26.72 -24.05
CA ALA A 5 -27.73 -26.63 -24.20
C ALA A 5 -26.96 -26.03 -23.01
N ALA A 6 -25.74 -26.55 -22.81
CA ALA A 6 -24.66 -25.83 -22.15
C ALA A 6 -24.57 -24.40 -22.74
N SER A 7 -24.89 -23.41 -21.93
CA SER A 7 -24.71 -22.01 -22.31
C SER A 7 -23.22 -21.77 -22.53
N ALA A 8 -22.88 -21.15 -23.66
CA ALA A 8 -21.53 -20.69 -23.99
C ALA A 8 -20.88 -20.06 -22.75
N GLN A 9 -19.73 -20.59 -22.35
CA GLN A 9 -18.89 -19.96 -21.33
C GLN A 9 -18.44 -18.63 -21.94
N GLU A 10 -19.08 -17.53 -21.56
CA GLU A 10 -18.73 -16.19 -22.03
C GLU A 10 -17.26 -15.92 -21.71
N ASP A 11 -16.50 -15.49 -22.72
CA ASP A 11 -15.08 -15.18 -22.59
C ASP A 11 -14.92 -13.95 -21.69
N THR A 12 -14.65 -14.17 -20.39
CA THR A 12 -14.48 -13.09 -19.39
C THR A 12 -13.45 -12.05 -19.85
N GLY A 13 -12.42 -12.47 -20.61
CA GLY A 13 -11.44 -11.55 -21.17
C GLY A 13 -12.08 -10.56 -22.16
N ARG A 14 -12.93 -11.07 -23.05
CA ARG A 14 -13.71 -10.25 -23.98
C ARG A 14 -14.71 -9.36 -23.25
N GLU A 15 -15.32 -9.82 -22.16
CA GLU A 15 -16.23 -9.01 -21.34
C GLU A 15 -15.50 -7.83 -20.70
N ILE A 16 -14.32 -8.05 -20.11
CA ILE A 16 -13.51 -6.97 -19.52
C ILE A 16 -13.05 -5.97 -20.60
N ILE A 17 -12.63 -6.44 -21.78
CA ILE A 17 -12.32 -5.56 -22.93
C ILE A 17 -13.53 -4.69 -23.31
N ASN A 18 -14.73 -5.25 -23.21
CA ASN A 18 -15.98 -4.58 -23.53
C ASN A 18 -16.74 -4.08 -22.30
N ALA A 19 -16.06 -3.79 -21.18
CA ALA A 19 -16.74 -3.47 -19.90
C ALA A 19 -17.67 -2.25 -20.00
N ASP A 20 -17.47 -1.35 -20.98
CA ASP A 20 -18.39 -0.23 -21.26
C ASP A 20 -19.77 -0.67 -21.75
N LYS A 21 -19.90 -1.89 -22.28
CA LYS A 21 -21.19 -2.51 -22.59
C LYS A 21 -21.85 -3.17 -21.39
N ARG A 22 -21.12 -3.30 -20.28
CA ARG A 22 -21.59 -3.81 -18.99
C ARG A 22 -21.31 -2.78 -17.88
N PRO A 23 -21.77 -1.52 -18.03
CA PRO A 23 -21.44 -0.45 -17.10
C PRO A 23 -21.95 -0.69 -15.68
N GLN A 24 -22.92 -1.60 -15.53
CA GLN A 24 -23.45 -2.05 -14.25
C GLN A 24 -22.48 -2.91 -13.43
N ASP A 25 -21.46 -3.50 -14.06
CA ASP A 25 -20.49 -4.39 -13.41
C ASP A 25 -19.15 -3.69 -13.18
N TRP A 26 -18.38 -4.22 -12.23
CA TRP A 26 -16.98 -3.89 -11.98
C TRP A 26 -16.16 -5.18 -12.00
N LEU A 27 -15.76 -5.59 -13.21
CA LEU A 27 -15.28 -6.95 -13.51
C LEU A 27 -13.80 -7.21 -13.13
N THR A 28 -12.99 -6.18 -12.98
CA THR A 28 -11.56 -6.28 -12.64
C THR A 28 -11.15 -5.15 -11.71
N TYR A 29 -9.97 -5.24 -11.08
CA TYR A 29 -9.48 -4.31 -10.06
C TYR A 29 -9.71 -2.83 -10.42
N GLY A 30 -9.29 -2.40 -11.61
CA GLY A 30 -9.43 -1.02 -12.08
C GLY A 30 -10.67 -0.75 -12.95
N ARG A 31 -11.74 -1.55 -12.82
CA ARG A 31 -12.93 -1.67 -13.70
C ARG A 31 -12.64 -2.22 -15.09
N THR A 32 -11.65 -1.67 -15.77
CA THR A 32 -11.18 -2.04 -17.10
C THR A 32 -9.72 -2.49 -17.04
N TYR A 33 -9.25 -3.13 -18.11
CA TYR A 33 -7.83 -3.45 -18.27
C TYR A 33 -6.92 -2.22 -18.26
N SER A 34 -7.41 -1.07 -18.73
CA SER A 34 -6.68 0.20 -18.69
C SER A 34 -6.50 0.81 -17.30
N GLU A 35 -7.17 0.25 -16.28
CA GLU A 35 -7.13 0.70 -14.89
C GLU A 35 -7.49 2.18 -14.64
N GLN A 36 -8.27 2.78 -15.54
CA GLN A 36 -8.64 4.20 -15.43
C GLN A 36 -9.57 4.51 -14.24
N ARG A 37 -10.22 3.50 -13.64
CA ARG A 37 -11.18 3.68 -12.54
C ARG A 37 -12.24 4.74 -12.82
N TYR A 38 -12.69 4.77 -14.07
CA TYR A 38 -13.76 5.62 -14.57
C TYR A 38 -15.01 4.80 -14.78
N SER A 39 -16.10 5.12 -14.09
CA SER A 39 -17.41 4.51 -14.37
C SER A 39 -18.20 5.34 -15.39
N PRO A 40 -18.73 4.73 -16.46
CA PRO A 40 -19.64 5.40 -17.38
C PRO A 40 -21.05 5.65 -16.81
N LEU A 41 -21.36 5.16 -15.61
CA LEU A 41 -22.65 5.41 -14.95
C LEU A 41 -22.79 6.87 -14.50
N ASP A 42 -23.97 7.47 -14.69
CA ASP A 42 -24.23 8.90 -14.46
C ASP A 42 -25.58 9.21 -13.78
N SER A 43 -26.34 8.20 -13.35
CA SER A 43 -27.60 8.42 -12.63
C SER A 43 -27.37 9.13 -11.29
N ILE A 44 -26.21 8.93 -10.67
CA ILE A 44 -25.64 9.78 -9.63
C ILE A 44 -24.69 10.77 -10.33
N ASN A 45 -24.97 12.07 -10.19
CA ASN A 45 -24.25 13.14 -10.89
C ASN A 45 -24.17 14.42 -10.05
N GLU A 46 -23.52 15.45 -10.59
CA GLU A 46 -23.28 16.72 -9.90
C GLU A 46 -24.54 17.43 -9.39
N ARG A 47 -25.72 17.10 -9.94
CA ARG A 47 -27.00 17.74 -9.61
C ARG A 47 -27.73 17.06 -8.46
N ASN A 48 -27.49 15.77 -8.23
CA ASN A 48 -28.23 14.97 -7.26
C ASN A 48 -27.36 14.26 -6.21
N VAL A 49 -26.03 14.30 -6.33
CA VAL A 49 -25.12 13.66 -5.35
C VAL A 49 -25.34 14.13 -3.91
N GLY A 50 -25.84 15.35 -3.70
CA GLY A 50 -26.24 15.84 -2.38
C GLY A 50 -27.33 15.03 -1.67
N GLN A 51 -28.05 14.17 -2.42
CA GLN A 51 -29.09 13.28 -1.90
C GLN A 51 -28.58 11.88 -1.55
N LEU A 52 -27.30 11.60 -1.83
CA LEU A 52 -26.70 10.28 -1.63
C LEU A 52 -26.73 9.89 -0.14
N LYS A 53 -27.20 8.66 0.13
CA LYS A 53 -27.37 8.10 1.48
C LYS A 53 -26.91 6.65 1.50
N ILE A 54 -26.70 6.11 2.70
CA ILE A 54 -26.29 4.71 2.87
C ILE A 54 -27.47 3.81 2.49
N ALA A 55 -27.27 2.94 1.50
CA ALA A 55 -28.20 1.91 1.08
C ALA A 55 -28.12 0.70 2.01
N TRP A 56 -26.90 0.27 2.33
CA TRP A 56 -26.60 -0.81 3.27
C TRP A 56 -25.12 -0.75 3.69
N TYR A 57 -24.78 -1.46 4.76
CA TYR A 57 -23.39 -1.64 5.19
C TYR A 57 -23.22 -3.01 5.87
N GLN A 58 -21.97 -3.49 5.92
CA GLN A 58 -21.61 -4.75 6.58
C GLN A 58 -20.31 -4.58 7.36
N ASP A 59 -20.33 -4.88 8.65
CA ASP A 59 -19.13 -4.83 9.49
C ASP A 59 -18.22 -6.03 9.23
N PHE A 60 -16.91 -5.78 9.24
CA PHE A 60 -15.88 -6.82 9.14
C PHE A 60 -15.43 -7.27 10.53
N ASP A 61 -14.89 -8.48 10.62
CA ASP A 61 -14.46 -9.13 11.87
C ASP A 61 -13.00 -8.75 12.24
N THR A 62 -12.64 -7.50 12.00
CA THR A 62 -11.28 -6.96 12.19
C THR A 62 -11.33 -5.47 12.46
N ASN A 63 -10.27 -4.94 13.07
CA ASN A 63 -10.02 -3.50 13.24
C ASN A 63 -8.65 -3.16 12.65
N ARG A 64 -8.33 -3.75 11.50
CA ARG A 64 -7.08 -3.52 10.74
C ARG A 64 -7.40 -2.86 9.39
N GLY A 65 -6.37 -2.50 8.62
CA GLY A 65 -6.52 -1.82 7.35
C GLY A 65 -7.42 -2.56 6.36
N GLN A 66 -8.32 -1.81 5.72
CA GLN A 66 -9.05 -2.27 4.55
C GLN A 66 -8.54 -1.52 3.32
N GLU A 67 -8.01 -2.27 2.37
CA GLU A 67 -7.42 -1.75 1.12
C GLU A 67 -8.13 -2.33 -0.11
N GLY A 68 -9.16 -3.17 0.09
CA GLY A 68 -9.84 -3.91 -0.96
C GLY A 68 -10.62 -3.00 -1.90
N THR A 69 -10.39 -3.16 -3.21
CA THR A 69 -11.36 -2.71 -4.22
C THR A 69 -12.35 -3.85 -4.48
N PRO A 70 -13.64 -3.70 -4.14
CA PRO A 70 -14.61 -4.76 -4.41
C PRO A 70 -14.80 -5.00 -5.91
N LEU A 71 -15.21 -6.21 -6.27
CA LEU A 71 -15.71 -6.53 -7.61
C LEU A 71 -17.24 -6.63 -7.58
N VAL A 72 -17.90 -6.29 -8.67
CA VAL A 72 -19.33 -6.56 -8.85
C VAL A 72 -19.54 -7.28 -10.17
N VAL A 73 -20.09 -8.48 -10.12
CA VAL A 73 -20.36 -9.31 -11.30
C VAL A 73 -21.78 -9.85 -11.18
N ASP A 74 -22.64 -9.52 -12.14
CA ASP A 74 -24.01 -10.02 -12.22
C ASP A 74 -24.81 -9.80 -10.92
N GLY A 75 -24.63 -8.63 -10.29
CA GLY A 75 -25.34 -8.26 -9.06
C GLY A 75 -24.80 -8.90 -7.78
N VAL A 76 -23.66 -9.59 -7.83
CA VAL A 76 -22.93 -10.07 -6.65
C VAL A 76 -21.70 -9.22 -6.41
N LEU A 77 -21.55 -8.70 -5.20
CA LEU A 77 -20.38 -7.93 -4.76
C LEU A 77 -19.41 -8.85 -4.01
N TYR A 78 -18.15 -8.85 -4.40
CA TYR A 78 -17.05 -9.59 -3.75
C TYR A 78 -16.06 -8.62 -3.11
N ALA A 79 -15.92 -8.69 -1.80
CA ALA A 79 -14.99 -7.88 -1.01
C ALA A 79 -13.90 -8.77 -0.41
N THR A 80 -12.66 -8.28 -0.38
CA THR A 80 -11.58 -8.93 0.36
C THR A 80 -11.28 -8.12 1.61
N THR A 81 -10.99 -8.78 2.72
CA THR A 81 -10.71 -8.10 3.98
C THR A 81 -9.33 -8.49 4.49
N ASN A 82 -8.88 -7.80 5.53
CA ASN A 82 -7.66 -8.13 6.28
C ASN A 82 -7.49 -9.65 6.53
N TRP A 83 -6.24 -10.13 6.52
CA TRP A 83 -5.88 -11.56 6.48
C TRP A 83 -6.35 -12.33 5.24
N SER A 84 -6.59 -11.61 4.14
CA SER A 84 -6.98 -12.17 2.84
C SER A 84 -8.29 -12.96 2.85
N LYS A 85 -9.20 -12.65 3.78
CA LYS A 85 -10.55 -13.23 3.78
C LYS A 85 -11.37 -12.67 2.63
N VAL A 86 -12.39 -13.39 2.19
CA VAL A 86 -13.29 -12.99 1.11
C VAL A 86 -14.74 -13.09 1.58
N ARG A 87 -15.57 -12.12 1.22
CA ARG A 87 -17.01 -12.14 1.47
C ARG A 87 -17.77 -11.76 0.20
N ALA A 88 -18.80 -12.53 -0.11
CA ALA A 88 -19.70 -12.27 -1.23
C ALA A 88 -21.08 -11.84 -0.74
N TYR A 89 -21.61 -10.80 -1.35
CA TYR A 89 -22.87 -10.19 -0.97
C TYR A 89 -23.80 -10.03 -2.15
N LYS A 90 -25.11 -10.12 -1.92
CA LYS A 90 -26.08 -9.61 -2.89
C LYS A 90 -25.94 -8.08 -2.95
N ALA A 91 -25.53 -7.54 -4.09
CA ALA A 91 -25.01 -6.18 -4.17
C ALA A 91 -26.07 -5.10 -3.90
N ASP A 92 -27.36 -5.37 -4.13
CA ASP A 92 -28.45 -4.41 -3.87
C ASP A 92 -28.91 -4.33 -2.40
N THR A 93 -28.65 -5.37 -1.60
CA THR A 93 -29.24 -5.55 -0.26
C THR A 93 -28.20 -5.77 0.84
N GLY A 94 -26.98 -6.17 0.47
CA GLY A 94 -25.92 -6.51 1.42
C GLY A 94 -26.10 -7.87 2.09
N GLU A 95 -27.02 -8.73 1.62
CA GLU A 95 -27.18 -10.09 2.14
C GLU A 95 -25.90 -10.89 1.90
N LEU A 96 -25.32 -11.48 2.95
CA LEU A 96 -24.15 -12.33 2.85
C LEU A 96 -24.52 -13.65 2.17
N LEU A 97 -23.88 -13.95 1.03
CA LEU A 97 -24.08 -15.19 0.28
C LEU A 97 -23.13 -16.28 0.77
N TRP A 98 -21.84 -15.94 0.89
CA TRP A 98 -20.80 -16.83 1.41
C TRP A 98 -19.60 -16.03 1.90
N GLN A 99 -18.75 -16.68 2.71
CA GLN A 99 -17.46 -16.14 3.13
C GLN A 99 -16.38 -17.21 3.09
N TYR A 100 -15.14 -16.81 2.87
CA TYR A 100 -13.96 -17.67 2.84
C TYR A 100 -12.86 -17.08 3.73
N ASP A 101 -12.26 -17.92 4.57
CA ASP A 101 -11.10 -17.58 5.38
C ASP A 101 -9.95 -18.51 4.99
N PRO A 102 -8.85 -17.97 4.41
CA PRO A 102 -7.69 -18.78 4.05
C PRO A 102 -6.91 -19.31 5.26
N ARG A 103 -7.20 -18.83 6.48
CA ARG A 103 -6.53 -19.20 7.73
C ARG A 103 -5.03 -18.94 7.68
N VAL A 104 -4.65 -17.74 7.26
CA VAL A 104 -3.25 -17.30 7.27
C VAL A 104 -2.69 -17.45 8.70
N PRO A 105 -1.56 -18.16 8.88
CA PRO A 105 -0.93 -18.29 10.19
C PRO A 105 -0.51 -16.94 10.78
N GLY A 106 -0.81 -16.71 12.06
CA GLY A 106 -0.53 -15.42 12.71
C GLY A 106 0.95 -15.03 12.70
N ASP A 107 1.87 -15.99 12.76
CA ASP A 107 3.32 -15.76 12.68
C ASP A 107 3.78 -15.22 11.31
N THR A 108 2.89 -15.19 10.31
CA THR A 108 3.15 -14.54 9.02
C THR A 108 3.19 -13.02 9.14
N ALA A 109 2.50 -12.41 10.13
CA ALA A 109 2.42 -10.95 10.27
C ALA A 109 3.80 -10.26 10.32
N VAL A 110 4.80 -10.89 10.96
CA VAL A 110 6.16 -10.32 11.08
C VAL A 110 6.91 -10.23 9.75
N ARG A 111 6.42 -10.91 8.69
CA ARG A 111 7.04 -10.92 7.36
C ARG A 111 6.61 -9.76 6.47
N GLY A 112 5.52 -9.08 6.83
CA GLY A 112 4.99 -7.94 6.07
C GLY A 112 5.28 -6.62 6.76
N CYS A 113 5.60 -5.59 5.96
CA CYS A 113 5.97 -4.28 6.50
C CYS A 113 4.76 -3.50 6.99
N CYS A 114 3.63 -3.69 6.30
CA CYS A 114 2.71 -2.60 6.05
C CYS A 114 1.26 -2.99 6.36
N ASP A 115 1.04 -3.64 7.52
CA ASP A 115 -0.24 -4.25 7.92
C ASP A 115 -0.53 -5.60 7.19
N THR A 116 -1.58 -6.31 7.58
CA THR A 116 -2.00 -7.65 7.08
C THR A 116 -3.08 -7.51 6.01
N VAL A 117 -2.89 -6.51 5.14
CA VAL A 117 -3.88 -5.99 4.19
C VAL A 117 -4.03 -6.86 2.95
N ASN A 118 -5.10 -6.61 2.20
CA ASN A 118 -5.35 -7.20 0.89
C ASN A 118 -6.06 -6.17 0.01
N ARG A 119 -5.64 -6.02 -1.25
CA ARG A 119 -6.14 -4.97 -2.17
C ARG A 119 -7.29 -5.42 -3.07
N GLY A 120 -7.64 -6.70 -3.09
CA GLY A 120 -8.77 -7.19 -3.86
C GLY A 120 -8.56 -8.56 -4.48
N ALA A 121 -9.51 -8.94 -5.32
CA ALA A 121 -9.52 -10.18 -6.07
C ALA A 121 -9.52 -9.93 -7.59
N ALA A 122 -9.33 -10.99 -8.36
CA ALA A 122 -9.69 -11.04 -9.78
C ALA A 122 -10.93 -11.91 -10.00
N TYR A 123 -11.68 -11.61 -11.05
CA TYR A 123 -12.74 -12.49 -11.56
C TYR A 123 -12.32 -13.12 -12.89
N TRP A 124 -12.51 -14.43 -13.04
CA TRP A 124 -12.28 -15.13 -14.31
C TRP A 124 -13.14 -16.40 -14.41
N ASN A 125 -13.96 -16.52 -15.46
CA ASN A 125 -14.72 -17.74 -15.78
C ASN A 125 -15.44 -18.35 -14.55
N GLY A 126 -16.21 -17.54 -13.83
CA GLY A 126 -16.94 -17.98 -12.64
C GLY A 126 -16.08 -18.24 -11.39
N LYS A 127 -14.83 -17.75 -11.36
CA LYS A 127 -13.93 -17.86 -10.19
C LYS A 127 -13.56 -16.49 -9.65
N ILE A 128 -13.46 -16.41 -8.32
CA ILE A 128 -12.84 -15.30 -7.61
C ILE A 128 -11.46 -15.75 -7.19
N ILE A 129 -10.41 -15.04 -7.61
CA ILE A 129 -9.02 -15.43 -7.43
C ILE A 129 -8.33 -14.41 -6.53
N ILE A 130 -7.69 -14.87 -5.46
CA ILE A 130 -7.05 -14.02 -4.44
C ILE A 130 -5.63 -14.47 -4.14
N GLY A 131 -4.75 -13.49 -3.89
CA GLY A 131 -3.46 -13.71 -3.23
C GLY A 131 -3.63 -13.66 -1.71
N THR A 132 -3.14 -14.66 -0.99
CA THR A 132 -3.19 -14.69 0.48
C THR A 132 -1.92 -14.13 1.09
N PHE A 133 -2.02 -13.53 2.27
CA PHE A 133 -0.88 -12.86 2.92
C PHE A 133 0.32 -13.78 3.19
N ASP A 134 0.10 -15.09 3.34
CA ASP A 134 1.15 -16.12 3.44
C ASP A 134 1.73 -16.62 2.10
N GLY A 135 1.34 -16.02 0.97
CA GLY A 135 1.93 -16.28 -0.33
C GLY A 135 1.29 -17.41 -1.13
N ARG A 136 0.02 -17.73 -0.87
CA ARG A 136 -0.78 -18.62 -1.73
C ARG A 136 -1.58 -17.82 -2.75
N LEU A 137 -1.93 -18.47 -3.85
CA LEU A 137 -2.91 -18.01 -4.81
C LEU A 137 -4.05 -19.02 -4.80
N VAL A 138 -5.26 -18.55 -4.54
CA VAL A 138 -6.45 -19.39 -4.34
C VAL A 138 -7.53 -18.94 -5.32
N ALA A 139 -8.09 -19.87 -6.08
CA ALA A 139 -9.33 -19.64 -6.83
C ALA A 139 -10.51 -20.26 -6.12
N LEU A 140 -11.55 -19.45 -5.93
CA LEU A 140 -12.82 -19.83 -5.32
C LEU A 140 -13.91 -19.86 -6.37
N ASN A 141 -14.83 -20.81 -6.28
CA ASN A 141 -16.05 -20.78 -7.09
C ASN A 141 -16.87 -19.53 -6.70
N ALA A 142 -17.17 -18.65 -7.66
CA ALA A 142 -17.82 -17.38 -7.39
C ALA A 142 -19.22 -17.52 -6.75
N LYS A 143 -19.92 -18.63 -7.01
CA LYS A 143 -21.27 -18.86 -6.45
C LYS A 143 -21.24 -19.42 -5.04
N THR A 144 -20.24 -20.23 -4.68
CA THR A 144 -20.25 -21.02 -3.44
C THR A 144 -19.14 -20.64 -2.46
N GLY A 145 -18.12 -19.91 -2.90
CA GLY A 145 -16.93 -19.61 -2.10
C GLY A 145 -16.01 -20.81 -1.85
N GLN A 146 -16.29 -21.98 -2.42
CA GLN A 146 -15.48 -23.18 -2.23
C GLN A 146 -14.21 -23.11 -3.09
N PRO A 147 -13.02 -23.50 -2.55
CA PRO A 147 -11.80 -23.58 -3.33
C PRO A 147 -11.92 -24.52 -4.54
N VAL A 148 -11.45 -24.04 -5.69
CA VAL A 148 -11.31 -24.80 -6.94
C VAL A 148 -9.87 -25.29 -7.08
N TRP A 149 -8.90 -24.40 -6.84
CA TRP A 149 -7.48 -24.72 -6.78
C TRP A 149 -6.75 -23.76 -5.85
N GLU A 150 -5.62 -24.21 -5.33
CA GLU A 150 -4.72 -23.45 -4.45
C GLU A 150 -3.27 -23.80 -4.78
N VAL A 151 -2.39 -22.80 -4.91
CA VAL A 151 -0.96 -22.99 -5.17
C VAL A 151 -0.12 -22.01 -4.35
N ASN A 152 1.12 -22.39 -4.06
CA ASN A 152 2.10 -21.47 -3.46
C ASN A 152 2.74 -20.62 -4.56
N THR A 153 2.72 -19.29 -4.41
CA THR A 153 3.41 -18.38 -5.33
C THR A 153 4.89 -18.24 -4.97
N ILE A 154 5.23 -18.35 -3.68
CA ILE A 154 6.61 -18.20 -3.21
C ILE A 154 7.40 -19.49 -3.49
N PRO A 155 8.53 -19.44 -4.22
CA PRO A 155 9.40 -20.59 -4.41
C PRO A 155 9.80 -21.24 -3.07
N GLN A 156 9.97 -22.56 -3.05
CA GLN A 156 10.39 -23.27 -1.83
C GLN A 156 11.81 -22.88 -1.40
N ASP A 157 12.67 -22.58 -2.37
CA ASP A 157 14.06 -22.15 -2.23
C ASP A 157 14.21 -20.62 -2.08
N ALA A 158 13.10 -19.87 -1.93
CA ALA A 158 13.09 -18.43 -1.66
C ALA A 158 13.48 -18.13 -0.19
N GLN A 159 14.69 -18.53 0.19
CA GLN A 159 15.25 -18.43 1.53
C GLN A 159 16.61 -17.72 1.43
N LEU A 160 16.81 -16.70 2.28
CA LEU A 160 17.99 -15.85 2.28
C LEU A 160 18.70 -15.95 3.64
N GLY A 161 19.55 -16.98 3.80
CA GLY A 161 20.06 -17.35 5.12
C GLY A 161 18.89 -17.72 6.04
N ASP A 162 18.74 -17.03 7.17
CA ASP A 162 17.63 -17.22 8.11
C ASP A 162 16.39 -16.35 7.78
N VAL A 163 16.42 -15.56 6.71
CA VAL A 163 15.34 -14.65 6.32
C VAL A 163 14.46 -15.25 5.22
N ARG A 164 13.15 -15.27 5.49
CA ARG A 164 12.09 -15.58 4.51
C ARG A 164 10.88 -14.69 4.74
N SER A 165 10.91 -13.53 4.09
CA SER A 165 9.98 -12.44 4.36
C SER A 165 9.12 -12.10 3.15
N TYR A 166 8.47 -13.12 2.59
CA TYR A 166 7.57 -12.97 1.45
C TYR A 166 6.12 -12.92 1.93
N ILE A 167 5.36 -11.95 1.41
CA ILE A 167 3.91 -11.83 1.59
C ILE A 167 3.23 -11.49 0.26
N VAL A 168 1.90 -11.61 0.19
CA VAL A 168 1.10 -11.11 -0.94
C VAL A 168 -0.06 -10.27 -0.40
N ASP A 169 -0.09 -9.00 -0.79
CA ASP A 169 -1.10 -8.01 -0.41
C ASP A 169 -1.85 -7.42 -1.62
N GLY A 170 -1.22 -7.38 -2.80
CA GLY A 170 -1.81 -6.91 -4.05
C GLY A 170 -2.93 -7.79 -4.61
N ALA A 171 -3.80 -7.19 -5.42
CA ALA A 171 -4.84 -7.91 -6.15
C ALA A 171 -4.25 -8.56 -7.42
N PRO A 172 -4.55 -9.84 -7.72
CA PRO A 172 -4.12 -10.45 -8.97
C PRO A 172 -4.82 -9.79 -10.16
N ARG A 173 -4.20 -9.83 -11.34
CA ARG A 173 -4.85 -9.51 -12.62
C ARG A 173 -4.88 -10.76 -13.50
N VAL A 174 -5.86 -10.86 -14.38
CA VAL A 174 -5.93 -11.97 -15.35
C VAL A 174 -5.86 -11.42 -16.75
N ALA A 175 -4.91 -11.90 -17.56
CA ALA A 175 -4.76 -11.53 -18.96
C ALA A 175 -4.70 -12.80 -19.80
N LYS A 176 -5.62 -12.95 -20.75
CA LYS A 176 -5.68 -14.11 -21.68
C LYS A 176 -5.63 -15.46 -20.93
N GLY A 177 -6.37 -15.57 -19.82
CA GLY A 177 -6.41 -16.79 -19.00
C GLY A 177 -5.15 -17.04 -18.15
N VAL A 178 -4.27 -16.06 -18.01
CA VAL A 178 -3.10 -16.10 -17.11
C VAL A 178 -3.33 -15.17 -15.92
N VAL A 179 -3.39 -15.72 -14.71
CA VAL A 179 -3.40 -14.99 -13.44
C VAL A 179 -1.99 -14.52 -13.13
N ILE A 180 -1.81 -13.22 -12.97
CA ILE A 180 -0.53 -12.57 -12.75
C ILE A 180 -0.55 -11.99 -11.34
N ILE A 181 0.44 -12.37 -10.54
CA ILE A 181 0.60 -11.93 -9.15
C ILE A 181 2.09 -11.84 -8.80
N GLY A 182 2.46 -10.81 -8.05
CA GLY A 182 3.80 -10.66 -7.47
C GLY A 182 3.79 -10.90 -5.96
N ASN A 183 4.66 -10.19 -5.25
CA ASN A 183 4.86 -10.34 -3.81
C ASN A 183 5.42 -9.04 -3.20
N GLY A 184 5.31 -8.89 -1.87
CA GLY A 184 6.04 -7.91 -1.06
C GLY A 184 7.24 -8.54 -0.32
N GLY A 185 7.97 -7.72 0.45
CA GLY A 185 9.06 -8.19 1.34
C GLY A 185 10.38 -7.42 1.31
N ALA A 186 10.53 -6.38 0.49
CA ALA A 186 11.81 -5.69 0.29
C ALA A 186 12.40 -5.09 1.58
N GLU A 187 11.56 -4.67 2.53
CA GLU A 187 11.96 -4.05 3.80
C GLU A 187 12.70 -5.02 4.75
N PHE A 188 12.49 -6.32 4.56
CA PHE A 188 13.08 -7.37 5.40
C PHE A 188 14.14 -8.18 4.67
N GLY A 189 14.12 -8.21 3.34
CA GLY A 189 14.99 -9.03 2.52
C GLY A 189 14.18 -10.02 1.69
N ALA A 190 14.03 -9.69 0.41
CA ALA A 190 13.37 -10.51 -0.57
C ALA A 190 13.96 -10.23 -1.95
N ARG A 191 14.04 -11.27 -2.79
CA ARG A 191 14.24 -11.13 -4.23
C ARG A 191 12.88 -11.04 -4.91
N GLY A 192 12.61 -9.92 -5.55
CA GLY A 192 11.33 -9.64 -6.20
C GLY A 192 11.09 -10.44 -7.48
N PHE A 193 9.83 -10.81 -7.69
CA PHE A 193 9.38 -11.47 -8.91
C PHE A 193 7.89 -11.19 -9.18
N VAL A 194 7.47 -11.54 -10.39
CA VAL A 194 6.07 -11.71 -10.76
C VAL A 194 5.91 -13.06 -11.46
N SER A 195 4.77 -13.72 -11.27
CA SER A 195 4.50 -15.04 -11.84
C SER A 195 3.14 -15.07 -12.55
N GLY A 196 3.09 -15.79 -13.67
CA GLY A 196 1.87 -16.10 -14.39
C GLY A 196 1.42 -17.54 -14.12
N PHE A 197 0.15 -17.71 -13.79
CA PHE A 197 -0.47 -19.01 -13.52
C PHE A 197 -1.67 -19.21 -14.45
N ASP A 198 -1.92 -20.43 -14.88
CA ASP A 198 -3.11 -20.78 -15.63
C ASP A 198 -4.38 -20.55 -14.77
N ALA A 199 -5.32 -19.75 -15.23
CA ALA A 199 -6.50 -19.34 -14.45
C ALA A 199 -7.47 -20.48 -14.14
N GLU A 200 -7.44 -21.56 -14.91
CA GLU A 200 -8.33 -22.71 -14.73
C GLU A 200 -7.74 -23.72 -13.76
N THR A 201 -6.42 -23.90 -13.76
CA THR A 201 -5.73 -24.99 -13.03
C THR A 201 -4.78 -24.53 -11.93
N GLY A 202 -4.42 -23.25 -11.88
CA GLY A 202 -3.41 -22.71 -10.97
C GLY A 202 -1.97 -23.11 -11.35
N LYS A 203 -1.75 -23.81 -12.47
CA LYS A 203 -0.40 -24.25 -12.87
C LYS A 203 0.48 -23.07 -13.24
N LEU A 204 1.68 -22.99 -12.66
CA LEU A 204 2.70 -21.99 -13.03
C LEU A 204 3.01 -22.10 -14.54
N ARG A 205 2.86 -20.98 -15.25
CA ARG A 205 3.18 -20.83 -16.68
C ARG A 205 4.58 -20.26 -16.87
N TRP A 206 4.86 -19.18 -16.16
CA TRP A 206 6.11 -18.45 -16.26
C TRP A 206 6.39 -17.66 -14.98
N ARG A 207 7.65 -17.28 -14.80
CA ARG A 207 8.11 -16.39 -13.73
C ARG A 207 9.13 -15.41 -14.28
N PHE A 208 9.02 -14.15 -13.86
CA PHE A 208 9.98 -13.11 -14.17
C PHE A 208 10.53 -12.52 -12.85
N PHE A 209 11.82 -12.75 -12.59
CA PHE A 209 12.53 -12.06 -11.51
C PHE A 209 12.94 -10.66 -11.95
N THR A 210 12.78 -9.69 -11.07
CA THR A 210 13.05 -8.26 -11.37
C THR A 210 14.47 -7.83 -11.07
N VAL A 211 15.23 -8.65 -10.32
CA VAL A 211 16.61 -8.36 -9.93
C VAL A 211 17.49 -9.61 -10.05
N PRO A 212 18.82 -9.43 -10.19
CA PRO A 212 19.81 -10.52 -10.23
C PRO A 212 19.63 -11.60 -9.14
N ALA A 213 20.04 -12.82 -9.46
CA ALA A 213 20.05 -13.91 -8.49
C ALA A 213 21.20 -13.71 -7.49
N PRO A 214 20.95 -13.85 -6.17
CA PRO A 214 21.97 -13.67 -5.15
C PRO A 214 23.24 -14.51 -5.33
N ASP A 215 23.10 -15.71 -5.91
CA ASP A 215 24.21 -16.61 -6.20
C ASP A 215 24.83 -16.44 -7.60
N ASN A 216 24.37 -15.43 -8.36
CA ASN A 216 24.73 -15.15 -9.75
C ASN A 216 24.47 -16.32 -10.73
N LYS A 217 23.57 -17.26 -10.42
CA LYS A 217 23.25 -18.37 -11.32
C LYS A 217 21.91 -18.17 -12.02
N PRO A 218 21.75 -18.67 -13.26
CA PRO A 218 20.45 -18.73 -13.92
C PRO A 218 19.48 -19.61 -13.14
N ASP A 219 18.25 -19.14 -12.97
CA ASP A 219 17.18 -19.83 -12.23
C ASP A 219 16.14 -20.46 -13.16
N ARG A 220 16.42 -20.47 -14.47
CA ARG A 220 15.58 -20.99 -15.56
C ARG A 220 14.23 -20.27 -15.69
N ALA A 221 14.11 -19.09 -15.10
CA ALA A 221 12.97 -18.20 -15.31
C ALA A 221 13.11 -17.45 -16.64
N VAL A 222 12.00 -16.94 -17.17
CA VAL A 222 12.02 -16.19 -18.44
C VAL A 222 12.80 -14.87 -18.35
N SER A 223 13.15 -14.45 -17.13
CA SER A 223 14.01 -13.30 -16.83
C SER A 223 15.51 -13.54 -17.00
N ASP A 224 16.01 -14.78 -17.17
CA ASP A 224 17.47 -15.05 -17.22
C ASP A 224 18.18 -14.26 -18.34
N GLY A 225 17.59 -14.22 -19.53
CA GLY A 225 18.11 -13.47 -20.69
C GLY A 225 18.18 -11.95 -20.44
N PRO A 226 17.07 -11.27 -20.12
CA PRO A 226 17.10 -9.83 -19.84
C PRO A 226 17.94 -9.50 -18.60
N LEU A 227 17.94 -10.32 -17.54
CA LEU A 227 18.79 -10.05 -16.37
C LEU A 227 20.27 -10.11 -16.73
N SER A 228 20.73 -11.17 -17.43
CA SER A 228 22.14 -11.33 -17.84
C SER A 228 22.65 -10.19 -18.74
N THR A 229 21.81 -9.70 -19.64
CA THR A 229 22.20 -8.67 -20.63
C THR A 229 22.00 -7.23 -20.17
N LEU A 230 21.01 -6.99 -19.30
CA LEU A 230 20.61 -5.64 -18.86
C LEU A 230 20.92 -5.41 -17.38
N ALA A 231 20.50 -6.31 -16.50
CA ALA A 231 20.52 -6.07 -15.06
C ALA A 231 21.91 -6.25 -14.46
N TYR A 232 22.56 -7.43 -14.58
CA TYR A 232 23.80 -7.73 -13.83
C TYR A 232 24.91 -6.68 -13.96
N LYS A 233 25.07 -6.04 -15.13
CA LYS A 233 26.05 -4.96 -15.35
C LYS A 233 25.79 -3.67 -14.55
N THR A 234 24.61 -3.53 -13.98
CA THR A 234 24.16 -2.37 -13.20
C THR A 234 24.17 -2.64 -11.70
N TRP A 235 24.70 -3.79 -11.25
CA TRP A 235 24.86 -4.13 -9.85
C TRP A 235 26.34 -4.34 -9.54
N GLY A 236 26.82 -3.68 -8.49
CA GLY A 236 28.15 -3.85 -7.94
C GLY A 236 28.20 -4.89 -6.82
N PRO A 237 29.37 -5.13 -6.23
CA PRO A 237 29.47 -5.96 -5.03
C PRO A 237 28.70 -5.32 -3.87
N GLY A 238 27.98 -6.12 -3.08
CA GLY A 238 27.28 -5.62 -1.91
C GLY A 238 26.30 -6.62 -1.31
N ASN A 239 25.53 -6.15 -0.33
CA ASN A 239 24.60 -6.96 0.45
C ASN A 239 23.41 -7.53 -0.32
N TRP A 240 23.15 -7.10 -1.56
CA TRP A 240 22.06 -7.65 -2.36
C TRP A 240 22.14 -9.17 -2.53
N VAL A 241 23.35 -9.76 -2.47
CA VAL A 241 23.58 -11.23 -2.47
C VAL A 241 23.14 -11.93 -1.19
N LYS A 242 22.83 -11.18 -0.13
CA LYS A 242 22.27 -11.67 1.13
C LYS A 242 20.81 -11.27 1.27
N SER A 243 20.46 -10.03 0.95
CA SER A 243 19.12 -9.46 1.12
C SER A 243 18.16 -9.76 -0.04
N GLY A 244 18.64 -10.30 -1.15
CA GLY A 244 17.83 -10.59 -2.33
C GLY A 244 17.69 -9.41 -3.30
N GLY A 245 18.17 -8.22 -2.93
CA GLY A 245 18.20 -7.03 -3.80
C GLY A 245 16.91 -6.22 -3.89
N GLY A 246 15.75 -6.77 -3.49
CA GLY A 246 14.46 -6.07 -3.51
C GLY A 246 13.72 -6.25 -4.85
N GLY A 247 13.10 -5.17 -5.34
CA GLY A 247 12.39 -5.16 -6.63
C GLY A 247 11.06 -5.90 -6.61
N THR A 248 10.41 -5.98 -5.44
CA THR A 248 9.13 -6.68 -5.26
C THR A 248 8.00 -6.02 -6.05
N VAL A 249 7.15 -6.83 -6.70
CA VAL A 249 6.01 -6.38 -7.52
C VAL A 249 4.73 -6.53 -6.71
N TRP A 250 4.50 -5.61 -5.77
CA TRP A 250 3.49 -5.79 -4.72
C TRP A 250 2.11 -5.17 -5.04
N ASP A 251 1.96 -4.37 -6.10
CA ASP A 251 0.66 -3.77 -6.45
C ASP A 251 0.39 -3.67 -7.97
N ALA A 252 0.98 -2.70 -8.68
CA ALA A 252 0.63 -2.43 -10.07
C ALA A 252 0.99 -3.56 -11.05
N ILE A 253 -0.06 -4.11 -11.66
CA ILE A 253 -0.03 -5.05 -12.77
C ILE A 253 -1.17 -4.66 -13.71
N THR A 254 -0.87 -4.18 -14.91
CA THR A 254 -1.87 -3.64 -15.84
C THR A 254 -1.74 -4.33 -17.18
N TYR A 255 -2.81 -4.94 -17.67
CA TYR A 255 -2.84 -5.51 -19.02
C TYR A 255 -3.38 -4.48 -20.00
N ASP A 256 -2.72 -4.32 -21.15
CA ASP A 256 -3.21 -3.51 -22.25
C ASP A 256 -3.48 -4.37 -23.49
N PRO A 257 -4.75 -4.60 -23.83
CA PRO A 257 -5.14 -5.34 -25.02
C PRO A 257 -4.70 -4.68 -26.34
N GLN A 258 -4.44 -3.36 -26.38
CA GLN A 258 -4.04 -2.68 -27.63
C GLN A 258 -2.61 -3.04 -28.05
N THR A 259 -1.71 -3.17 -27.08
CA THR A 259 -0.31 -3.55 -27.31
C THR A 259 -0.02 -5.04 -27.09
N ASP A 260 -0.97 -5.75 -26.46
CA ASP A 260 -0.83 -7.11 -25.94
C ASP A 260 0.37 -7.24 -25.00
N LEU A 261 0.44 -6.31 -24.03
CA LEU A 261 1.49 -6.22 -23.01
C LEU A 261 0.89 -6.15 -21.62
N VAL A 262 1.60 -6.70 -20.65
CA VAL A 262 1.37 -6.48 -19.22
C VAL A 262 2.47 -5.57 -18.71
N TYR A 263 2.10 -4.45 -18.11
CA TYR A 263 3.00 -3.56 -17.41
C TYR A 263 3.02 -3.92 -15.93
N ILE A 264 4.21 -4.13 -15.38
CA ILE A 264 4.42 -4.34 -13.95
C ILE A 264 5.19 -3.16 -13.38
N GLY A 265 4.80 -2.75 -12.18
CA GLY A 265 5.55 -1.79 -11.38
C GLY A 265 6.56 -2.50 -10.48
N VAL A 266 7.83 -2.12 -10.55
CA VAL A 266 8.90 -2.75 -9.76
C VAL A 266 9.24 -1.89 -8.54
N GLY A 267 9.33 -2.54 -7.39
CA GLY A 267 9.58 -1.88 -6.11
C GLY A 267 11.02 -1.38 -5.89
N ASN A 268 11.26 -1.00 -4.65
CA ASN A 268 12.48 -0.47 -4.07
C ASN A 268 13.58 -1.52 -3.88
N GLY A 269 14.81 -1.07 -3.64
CA GLY A 269 15.96 -1.93 -3.37
C GLY A 269 16.01 -2.46 -1.94
N SER A 270 16.57 -3.67 -1.76
CA SER A 270 16.81 -4.28 -0.44
C SER A 270 18.30 -4.56 -0.23
N PRO A 271 18.96 -4.01 0.82
CA PRO A 271 18.47 -2.93 1.67
C PRO A 271 18.26 -1.62 0.90
N TRP A 272 17.56 -0.65 1.47
CA TRP A 272 17.37 0.68 0.85
C TRP A 272 18.72 1.38 0.65
N ASN A 273 19.63 1.26 1.60
CA ASN A 273 20.96 1.86 1.54
C ASN A 273 21.76 1.35 0.32
N TYR A 274 21.86 2.18 -0.73
CA TYR A 274 22.50 1.85 -2.01
C TYR A 274 23.99 1.50 -1.88
N LYS A 275 24.71 2.15 -0.96
CA LYS A 275 26.10 1.82 -0.66
C LYS A 275 26.25 0.42 -0.09
N LEU A 276 25.44 0.05 0.90
CA LEU A 276 25.46 -1.30 1.46
C LEU A 276 24.95 -2.33 0.44
N ARG A 277 23.87 -2.01 -0.28
CA ARG A 277 23.23 -2.90 -1.23
C ARG A 277 24.18 -3.27 -2.36
N SER A 278 24.78 -2.30 -3.04
CA SER A 278 25.47 -2.47 -4.32
C SER A 278 26.81 -1.72 -4.41
N GLY A 279 27.42 -1.40 -3.27
CA GLY A 279 28.69 -0.67 -3.23
C GLY A 279 28.61 0.76 -3.75
N GLY A 280 27.39 1.30 -3.94
CA GLY A 280 27.18 2.58 -4.61
C GLY A 280 27.39 2.54 -6.13
N VAL A 281 27.29 1.36 -6.74
CA VAL A 281 27.56 1.14 -8.17
C VAL A 281 26.28 0.75 -8.94
N GLY A 282 26.11 1.43 -10.08
CA GLY A 282 25.15 1.10 -11.12
C GLY A 282 23.69 1.44 -10.79
N ASP A 283 22.86 1.43 -11.82
CA ASP A 283 21.46 1.82 -11.71
C ASP A 283 20.57 0.81 -10.96
N ASN A 284 21.09 -0.41 -10.69
CA ASN A 284 20.39 -1.51 -10.02
C ASN A 284 19.08 -1.90 -10.71
N LEU A 285 19.12 -2.18 -12.02
CA LEU A 285 17.95 -2.60 -12.77
C LEU A 285 17.39 -3.95 -12.23
N PHE A 286 16.08 -4.14 -12.14
CA PHE A 286 15.00 -3.25 -12.60
C PHE A 286 14.31 -2.46 -11.45
N LEU A 287 15.01 -2.11 -10.38
CA LEU A 287 14.42 -1.33 -9.27
C LEU A 287 13.77 -0.03 -9.75
N GLY A 288 12.67 0.38 -9.13
CA GLY A 288 11.99 1.66 -9.42
C GLY A 288 11.68 1.83 -10.92
N SER A 289 11.15 0.77 -11.55
CA SER A 289 10.91 0.73 -13.00
C SER A 289 9.48 0.27 -13.33
N ILE A 290 9.00 0.70 -14.49
CA ILE A 290 7.93 0.00 -15.21
C ILE A 290 8.61 -1.02 -16.14
N VAL A 291 8.14 -2.26 -16.14
CA VAL A 291 8.59 -3.32 -17.05
C VAL A 291 7.40 -3.87 -17.83
N ALA A 292 7.53 -3.96 -19.15
CA ALA A 292 6.52 -4.54 -20.02
C ALA A 292 6.87 -5.99 -20.39
N LEU A 293 5.92 -6.89 -20.18
CA LEU A 293 6.03 -8.32 -20.42
C LEU A 293 4.93 -8.80 -21.37
N ARG A 294 5.16 -9.92 -22.06
CA ARG A 294 4.10 -10.65 -22.76
C ARG A 294 3.22 -11.41 -21.74
N PRO A 295 1.88 -11.28 -21.78
CA PRO A 295 1.00 -11.88 -20.77
C PRO A 295 1.11 -13.42 -20.69
N GLU A 296 1.20 -14.10 -21.83
CA GLU A 296 1.14 -15.56 -21.89
C GLU A 296 2.48 -16.24 -21.59
N THR A 297 3.60 -15.54 -21.82
CA THR A 297 4.95 -16.11 -21.75
C THR A 297 5.83 -15.47 -20.67
N GLY A 298 5.49 -14.27 -20.19
CA GLY A 298 6.34 -13.48 -19.29
C GLY A 298 7.60 -12.92 -19.97
N GLU A 299 7.70 -13.03 -21.30
CA GLU A 299 8.84 -12.53 -22.07
C GLU A 299 8.96 -11.00 -21.92
N TYR A 300 10.17 -10.54 -21.63
CA TYR A 300 10.50 -9.12 -21.55
C TYR A 300 10.36 -8.42 -22.90
N VAL A 301 9.79 -7.21 -22.91
CA VAL A 301 9.65 -6.37 -24.10
C VAL A 301 10.42 -5.05 -23.95
N TRP A 302 10.10 -4.26 -22.94
CA TRP A 302 10.78 -2.99 -22.66
C TRP A 302 10.73 -2.69 -21.15
N HIS A 303 11.58 -1.77 -20.68
CA HIS A 303 11.45 -1.15 -19.36
C HIS A 303 11.74 0.35 -19.43
N PHE A 304 11.24 1.08 -18.44
CA PHE A 304 11.62 2.46 -18.16
C PHE A 304 11.88 2.60 -16.66
N GLN A 305 13.08 3.02 -16.29
CA GLN A 305 13.47 3.18 -14.89
C GLN A 305 13.22 4.62 -14.44
N GLU A 306 12.27 4.78 -13.53
CA GLU A 306 11.84 6.07 -12.99
C GLU A 306 12.75 6.54 -11.86
N THR A 307 13.32 5.60 -11.09
CA THR A 307 14.24 5.90 -9.99
C THR A 307 15.54 5.07 -10.07
N PRO A 308 16.52 5.48 -10.89
CA PRO A 308 17.84 4.89 -10.87
C PRO A 308 18.53 5.09 -9.51
N GLN A 309 19.28 4.09 -9.05
CA GLN A 309 20.02 4.15 -7.77
C GLN A 309 19.11 4.36 -6.54
N ASP A 310 17.88 3.81 -6.60
CA ASP A 310 16.90 3.95 -5.53
C ASP A 310 17.52 3.66 -4.14
N GLN A 311 17.36 4.61 -3.24
CA GLN A 311 17.73 4.48 -1.84
C GLN A 311 16.72 5.10 -0.89
N TRP A 312 15.58 5.54 -1.42
CA TRP A 312 14.58 6.32 -0.70
C TRP A 312 13.24 5.58 -0.64
N ASP A 313 13.28 4.26 -0.80
CA ASP A 313 12.08 3.44 -0.89
C ASP A 313 11.12 3.89 -2.02
N PHE A 314 11.67 4.43 -3.11
CA PHE A 314 10.89 4.96 -4.23
C PHE A 314 10.51 3.84 -5.20
N THR A 315 9.52 3.07 -4.78
CA THR A 315 8.84 2.08 -5.61
C THR A 315 8.22 2.70 -6.85
N SER A 316 8.09 1.89 -7.91
CA SER A 316 7.27 2.16 -9.09
C SER A 316 6.04 1.25 -9.16
N THR A 317 5.57 0.76 -8.01
CA THR A 317 4.45 -0.18 -7.88
C THR A 317 3.09 0.51 -7.80
N GLN A 318 3.06 1.84 -7.81
CA GLN A 318 1.85 2.64 -7.83
C GLN A 318 1.05 2.40 -9.11
N GLN A 319 -0.24 2.75 -9.09
CA GLN A 319 -1.15 2.42 -10.18
C GLN A 319 -0.62 2.89 -11.55
N ILE A 320 -0.44 1.93 -12.45
CA ILE A 320 -0.17 2.16 -13.86
C ILE A 320 -1.51 2.19 -14.59
N MET A 321 -1.73 3.19 -15.44
CA MET A 321 -2.91 3.23 -16.30
C MET A 321 -2.53 3.46 -17.75
N THR A 322 -3.33 2.89 -18.66
CA THR A 322 -3.24 3.21 -20.08
C THR A 322 -4.37 4.14 -20.52
N ALA A 323 -4.06 5.04 -21.44
CA ALA A 323 -5.05 5.94 -22.00
C ALA A 323 -4.69 6.35 -23.43
N ASP A 324 -5.71 6.66 -24.21
CA ASP A 324 -5.56 7.39 -25.46
C ASP A 324 -5.74 8.89 -25.16
N ILE A 325 -4.68 9.67 -25.37
CA ILE A 325 -4.69 11.13 -25.14
C ILE A 325 -4.17 11.88 -26.36
N LEU A 326 -4.53 13.16 -26.47
CA LEU A 326 -3.97 14.07 -27.47
C LEU A 326 -2.71 14.74 -26.90
N LEU A 327 -1.54 14.32 -27.35
CA LEU A 327 -0.26 14.98 -27.07
C LEU A 327 0.22 15.71 -28.32
N ASP A 328 0.51 17.00 -28.20
CA ASP A 328 0.92 17.86 -29.32
C ASP A 328 -0.05 17.77 -30.52
N GLY A 329 -1.35 17.68 -30.23
CA GLY A 329 -2.41 17.55 -31.23
C GLY A 329 -2.47 16.17 -31.93
N LYS A 330 -1.67 15.19 -31.51
CA LYS A 330 -1.64 13.83 -32.08
C LYS A 330 -2.20 12.81 -31.09
N PRO A 331 -3.08 11.89 -31.51
CA PRO A 331 -3.49 10.76 -30.68
C PRO A 331 -2.29 9.89 -30.31
N ARG A 332 -2.14 9.58 -29.02
CA ARG A 332 -1.09 8.71 -28.49
C ARG A 332 -1.70 7.74 -27.48
N HIS A 333 -1.38 6.46 -27.64
CA HIS A 333 -1.64 5.44 -26.63
C HIS A 333 -0.49 5.46 -25.63
N VAL A 334 -0.77 5.81 -24.39
CA VAL A 334 0.25 6.09 -23.37
C VAL A 334 0.05 5.28 -22.10
N VAL A 335 1.15 5.07 -21.40
CA VAL A 335 1.16 4.74 -19.97
C VAL A 335 1.28 6.06 -19.20
N MET A 336 0.43 6.24 -18.18
CA MET A 336 0.51 7.33 -17.21
C MET A 336 0.77 6.76 -15.82
N HIS A 337 1.69 7.36 -15.08
CA HIS A 337 2.13 6.83 -13.79
C HIS A 337 2.63 7.94 -12.85
N ALA A 338 2.27 7.85 -11.57
CA ALA A 338 2.67 8.80 -10.54
C ALA A 338 3.34 8.05 -9.36
N PRO A 339 4.55 7.48 -9.51
CA PRO A 339 5.20 6.72 -8.46
C PRO A 339 5.53 7.54 -7.22
N LYS A 340 6.04 6.87 -6.18
CA LYS A 340 6.44 7.50 -4.90
C LYS A 340 7.39 8.69 -5.06
N ASN A 341 8.23 8.67 -6.10
CA ASN A 341 9.33 9.64 -6.26
C ASN A 341 8.87 11.09 -6.54
N GLY A 342 7.58 11.32 -6.74
CA GLY A 342 6.98 12.66 -6.85
C GLY A 342 6.88 13.20 -8.28
N PHE A 343 7.28 12.44 -9.30
CA PHE A 343 7.11 12.79 -10.72
C PHE A 343 5.92 12.05 -11.36
N PHE A 344 5.21 12.73 -12.25
CA PHE A 344 4.16 12.15 -13.09
C PHE A 344 4.74 11.87 -14.46
N TYR A 345 4.79 10.61 -14.87
CA TYR A 345 5.40 10.15 -16.11
C TYR A 345 4.35 9.83 -17.16
N ILE A 346 4.69 10.15 -18.42
CA ILE A 346 3.96 9.71 -19.59
C ILE A 346 4.95 8.99 -20.52
N LEU A 347 4.63 7.74 -20.84
CA LEU A 347 5.42 6.88 -21.73
C LEU A 347 4.56 6.43 -22.90
N ASP A 348 5.18 6.18 -24.05
CA ASP A 348 4.54 5.46 -25.14
C ASP A 348 4.28 4.01 -24.71
N ALA A 349 3.02 3.59 -24.66
CA ALA A 349 2.63 2.30 -24.08
C ALA A 349 3.27 1.10 -24.82
N LYS A 350 3.41 1.20 -26.15
CA LYS A 350 3.97 0.10 -26.95
C LYS A 350 5.47 -0.07 -26.76
N THR A 351 6.20 1.03 -26.59
CA THR A 351 7.67 1.05 -26.70
C THR A 351 8.40 1.42 -25.43
N GLY A 352 7.70 1.92 -24.41
CA GLY A 352 8.32 2.46 -23.19
C GLY A 352 9.06 3.78 -23.40
N LYS A 353 8.97 4.37 -24.61
CA LYS A 353 9.66 5.62 -24.92
C LYS A 353 9.14 6.75 -24.03
N PHE A 354 10.06 7.41 -23.33
CA PHE A 354 9.77 8.62 -22.56
C PHE A 354 9.11 9.69 -23.45
N LEU A 355 7.98 10.21 -23.00
CA LEU A 355 7.31 11.34 -23.65
C LEU A 355 7.44 12.59 -22.79
N SER A 356 7.17 12.48 -21.48
CA SER A 356 7.31 13.61 -20.58
C SER A 356 7.25 13.22 -19.09
N ALA A 357 7.83 14.05 -18.22
CA ALA A 357 7.52 14.03 -16.80
C ALA A 357 7.73 15.39 -16.10
N LYS A 358 6.92 15.63 -15.06
CA LYS A 358 7.00 16.78 -14.15
C LYS A 358 6.62 16.35 -12.74
N ASN A 359 7.17 17.04 -11.74
CA ASN A 359 6.83 16.77 -10.35
C ASN A 359 5.39 17.20 -10.06
N TYR A 360 4.59 16.31 -9.44
CA TYR A 360 3.21 16.60 -9.02
C TYR A 360 3.12 17.01 -7.54
N VAL A 361 4.21 16.86 -6.80
CA VAL A 361 4.42 17.34 -5.43
C VAL A 361 5.81 17.98 -5.30
N ASP A 362 6.11 18.53 -4.13
CA ASP A 362 7.45 19.02 -3.82
C ASP A 362 8.48 17.87 -3.83
N VAL A 363 9.60 18.12 -4.52
CA VAL A 363 10.69 17.15 -4.72
C VAL A 363 12.02 17.83 -4.41
N ASN A 364 12.85 17.20 -3.57
CA ASN A 364 14.20 17.69 -3.26
C ASN A 364 15.34 16.70 -3.59
N TRP A 365 15.04 15.45 -3.94
CA TRP A 365 16.04 14.44 -4.29
C TRP A 365 16.59 14.60 -5.72
N ALA A 366 15.86 15.28 -6.60
CA ALA A 366 16.24 15.56 -7.97
C ALA A 366 15.87 17.00 -8.37
N LYS A 367 16.65 17.62 -9.27
CA LYS A 367 16.37 18.96 -9.81
C LYS A 367 15.31 18.99 -10.92
N GLY A 368 14.81 17.81 -11.31
CA GLY A 368 13.95 17.58 -12.45
C GLY A 368 14.36 16.32 -13.20
N VAL A 369 13.76 16.08 -14.37
CA VAL A 369 14.12 14.99 -15.28
C VAL A 369 14.78 15.55 -16.54
N ASP A 370 15.71 14.79 -17.11
CA ASP A 370 16.25 15.06 -18.43
C ASP A 370 15.12 14.95 -19.48
N PRO A 371 14.89 15.99 -20.31
CA PRO A 371 13.74 16.04 -21.20
C PRO A 371 13.83 15.09 -22.41
N GLN A 372 14.98 14.46 -22.67
CA GLN A 372 15.17 13.54 -23.79
C GLN A 372 15.10 12.08 -23.33
N THR A 373 15.72 11.79 -22.20
CA THR A 373 15.88 10.43 -21.67
C THR A 373 14.89 10.10 -20.57
N GLY A 374 14.32 11.11 -19.91
CA GLY A 374 13.48 10.96 -18.73
C GLY A 374 14.25 10.62 -17.45
N ARG A 375 15.60 10.57 -17.51
CA ARG A 375 16.42 10.25 -16.34
C ARG A 375 16.38 11.40 -15.31
N PRO A 376 16.09 11.14 -14.04
CA PRO A 376 16.16 12.15 -12.98
C PRO A 376 17.57 12.73 -12.81
N ASN A 377 17.64 14.05 -12.63
CA ASN A 377 18.86 14.78 -12.30
C ASN A 377 19.05 14.80 -10.78
N THR A 378 19.53 13.69 -10.22
CA THR A 378 19.68 13.49 -8.77
C THR A 378 20.58 14.56 -8.14
N VAL A 379 20.14 15.09 -7.00
CA VAL A 379 20.91 16.00 -6.14
C VAL A 379 21.98 15.18 -5.39
N PRO A 380 23.28 15.49 -5.52
CA PRO A 380 24.34 14.70 -4.88
C PRO A 380 24.18 14.54 -3.36
N GLU A 381 23.68 15.57 -2.68
CA GLU A 381 23.42 15.57 -1.24
C GLU A 381 22.31 14.59 -0.83
N ALA A 382 21.37 14.30 -1.72
CA ALA A 382 20.28 13.35 -1.48
C ALA A 382 20.76 11.90 -1.45
N LEU A 383 21.96 11.60 -1.98
CA LEU A 383 22.59 10.28 -1.95
C LEU A 383 23.19 9.99 -0.56
N TYR A 384 22.35 10.02 0.48
CA TYR A 384 22.73 9.92 1.90
C TYR A 384 23.62 8.71 2.19
N SER A 385 23.39 7.59 1.50
CA SER A 385 24.19 6.37 1.68
C SER A 385 25.64 6.53 1.20
N LEU A 386 25.88 7.40 0.22
CA LEU A 386 27.21 7.69 -0.32
C LEU A 386 27.89 8.82 0.45
N THR A 387 27.14 9.87 0.79
CA THR A 387 27.66 11.01 1.55
C THR A 387 27.93 10.68 3.02
N GLY A 388 27.24 9.66 3.56
CA GLY A 388 27.32 9.28 4.97
C GLY A 388 26.65 10.29 5.91
N LYS A 389 25.85 11.22 5.38
CA LYS A 389 25.18 12.28 6.15
C LYS A 389 23.66 12.07 6.16
N PRO A 390 22.97 12.42 7.25
CA PRO A 390 21.51 12.44 7.27
C PRO A 390 20.91 13.32 6.15
N TRP A 391 19.75 12.92 5.64
CA TRP A 391 19.02 13.65 4.61
C TRP A 391 17.51 13.64 4.87
N LEU A 392 16.90 14.82 5.00
CA LEU A 392 15.46 14.97 5.02
C LEU A 392 14.92 15.02 3.58
N SER A 393 14.14 14.01 3.20
CA SER A 393 13.65 13.86 1.83
C SER A 393 12.21 14.34 1.66
N PHE A 394 11.96 14.93 0.49
CA PHE A 394 10.65 15.23 -0.07
C PHE A 394 10.61 14.67 -1.52
N PRO A 395 9.68 13.75 -1.83
CA PRO A 395 8.88 12.97 -0.89
C PRO A 395 9.74 12.11 0.06
N GLY A 396 9.16 11.68 1.18
CA GLY A 396 9.75 10.64 2.04
C GLY A 396 9.51 9.22 1.51
N ASP A 397 9.82 8.22 2.32
CA ASP A 397 9.65 6.77 2.03
C ASP A 397 8.21 6.38 1.64
N LEU A 398 7.22 7.07 2.19
CA LEU A 398 5.81 6.87 1.86
C LEU A 398 5.37 7.55 0.56
N GLY A 399 6.27 8.28 -0.10
CA GLY A 399 6.11 8.85 -1.43
C GLY A 399 5.18 10.05 -1.52
N GLY A 400 5.18 10.70 -2.69
CA GLY A 400 4.20 11.72 -3.07
C GLY A 400 2.81 11.13 -3.36
N HIS A 401 2.79 9.85 -3.71
CA HIS A 401 1.65 8.99 -3.96
C HIS A 401 2.06 7.56 -3.61
N ASN A 402 1.14 6.77 -3.07
CA ASN A 402 1.40 5.39 -2.68
C ASN A 402 0.33 4.48 -3.33
N TRP A 403 0.04 3.31 -2.77
CA TRP A 403 -0.84 2.31 -3.37
C TRP A 403 -2.30 2.78 -3.62
N GLN A 404 -2.76 3.82 -2.93
CA GLN A 404 -4.15 4.27 -3.00
C GLN A 404 -4.49 4.65 -4.45
N PRO A 405 -5.44 3.99 -5.13
CA PRO A 405 -5.58 4.18 -6.57
C PRO A 405 -5.92 5.61 -7.02
N MET A 406 -5.37 6.02 -8.16
CA MET A 406 -5.78 7.21 -8.90
C MET A 406 -7.04 6.93 -9.75
N ALA A 407 -7.58 7.96 -10.40
CA ALA A 407 -8.59 7.77 -11.44
C ALA A 407 -8.37 8.74 -12.61
N TYR A 408 -8.69 8.34 -13.84
CA TYR A 408 -8.67 9.21 -15.02
C TYR A 408 -10.08 9.44 -15.55
N SER A 409 -10.45 10.68 -15.84
CA SER A 409 -11.73 10.97 -16.49
C SER A 409 -11.52 11.40 -17.94
N PRO A 410 -11.94 10.61 -18.94
CA PRO A 410 -11.87 11.03 -20.34
C PRO A 410 -12.77 12.26 -20.63
N LYS A 411 -13.74 12.58 -19.75
CA LYS A 411 -14.64 13.74 -19.89
C LYS A 411 -13.97 15.07 -19.50
N THR A 412 -12.99 15.02 -18.59
CA THR A 412 -12.23 16.21 -18.15
C THR A 412 -10.80 16.22 -18.71
N GLY A 413 -10.27 15.05 -19.06
CA GLY A 413 -8.88 14.86 -19.42
C GLY A 413 -7.94 14.84 -18.21
N TYR A 414 -8.46 14.82 -16.97
CA TYR A 414 -7.65 14.89 -15.76
C TYR A 414 -7.43 13.51 -15.12
N VAL A 415 -6.24 13.35 -14.53
CA VAL A 415 -5.93 12.27 -13.58
C VAL A 415 -6.06 12.81 -12.17
N TYR A 416 -6.88 12.18 -11.34
CA TYR A 416 -7.10 12.52 -9.94
C TYR A 416 -6.18 11.69 -9.06
N ILE A 417 -5.21 12.35 -8.44
CA ILE A 417 -4.13 11.72 -7.66
C ILE A 417 -4.40 11.96 -6.18
N PRO A 418 -4.51 10.91 -5.34
CA PRO A 418 -4.41 11.04 -3.90
C PRO A 418 -2.94 11.29 -3.56
N ALA A 419 -2.57 12.57 -3.53
CA ALA A 419 -1.21 13.03 -3.32
C ALA A 419 -0.98 13.38 -1.85
N GLN A 420 0.28 13.34 -1.42
CA GLN A 420 0.65 13.59 -0.04
C GLN A 420 2.07 14.14 0.11
N GLN A 421 2.33 14.70 1.28
CA GLN A 421 3.66 15.04 1.76
C GLN A 421 3.85 14.42 3.13
N ILE A 422 4.75 13.44 3.19
CA ILE A 422 5.23 12.83 4.42
C ILE A 422 6.77 12.84 4.33
N PRO A 423 7.45 13.80 4.97
CA PRO A 423 8.91 13.86 4.92
C PRO A 423 9.51 12.67 5.68
N PHE A 424 10.67 12.20 5.23
CA PHE A 424 11.41 11.13 5.91
C PHE A 424 12.88 11.50 6.09
N ASN A 425 13.41 11.26 7.29
CA ASN A 425 14.81 11.51 7.59
C ASN A 425 15.62 10.22 7.40
N TYR A 426 16.44 10.18 6.34
CA TYR A 426 17.33 9.08 6.07
C TYR A 426 18.63 9.24 6.84
N VAL A 427 18.92 8.31 7.75
CA VAL A 427 20.21 8.24 8.45
C VAL A 427 20.92 6.96 8.03
N PRO A 428 22.08 7.04 7.34
CA PRO A 428 22.76 5.85 6.83
C PRO A 428 23.22 4.95 7.98
N GLY A 429 22.77 3.70 7.97
CA GLY A 429 23.27 2.66 8.86
C GLY A 429 24.62 2.11 8.39
N THR A 430 25.39 1.57 9.33
CA THR A 430 26.67 0.91 9.04
C THR A 430 26.60 -0.61 9.23
N ASP A 431 25.54 -1.13 9.85
CA ASP A 431 25.37 -2.56 10.03
C ASP A 431 24.98 -3.22 8.70
N SER A 432 25.74 -4.24 8.32
CA SER A 432 25.53 -5.02 7.11
C SER A 432 24.91 -6.39 7.40
N ASN A 433 24.71 -6.72 8.67
CA ASN A 433 24.08 -7.98 9.07
C ASN A 433 22.57 -7.92 8.88
N MET A 434 22.00 -9.03 8.41
CA MET A 434 20.56 -9.15 8.30
C MET A 434 19.96 -9.67 9.60
N LYS A 435 18.88 -9.02 10.03
CA LYS A 435 18.04 -9.45 11.15
C LYS A 435 17.02 -10.46 10.61
N SER A 436 16.84 -11.59 11.30
CA SER A 436 15.87 -12.63 10.92
C SER A 436 14.41 -12.24 11.18
N LYS A 437 14.18 -11.36 12.16
CA LYS A 437 12.85 -10.92 12.62
C LYS A 437 12.80 -9.40 12.82
N GLY A 438 13.20 -8.61 11.82
CA GLY A 438 13.19 -7.15 11.91
C GLY A 438 13.50 -6.46 10.59
N LEU A 439 13.41 -5.13 10.59
CA LEU A 439 13.68 -4.32 9.40
C LEU A 439 15.15 -4.41 8.98
N ASN A 440 15.40 -4.54 7.67
CA ASN A 440 16.72 -4.62 7.05
C ASN A 440 16.92 -3.50 6.02
N LEU A 441 16.64 -2.25 6.42
CA LEU A 441 16.67 -1.08 5.51
C LEU A 441 18.09 -0.56 5.23
N GLY A 442 19.06 -0.92 6.07
CA GLY A 442 20.40 -0.33 6.05
C GLY A 442 20.44 1.11 6.58
N LEU A 443 19.49 1.46 7.45
CA LEU A 443 19.40 2.74 8.14
C LEU A 443 19.72 2.59 9.63
N ASP A 444 20.12 3.69 10.28
CA ASP A 444 20.22 3.75 11.75
C ASP A 444 18.84 4.11 12.34
N MET A 445 18.03 3.08 12.61
CA MET A 445 16.65 3.25 13.11
C MET A 445 16.58 4.02 14.43
N SER A 446 17.65 4.01 15.24
CA SER A 446 17.73 4.74 16.50
C SER A 446 17.84 6.27 16.33
N LYS A 447 18.02 6.76 15.10
CA LYS A 447 18.16 8.19 14.78
C LYS A 447 17.11 8.72 13.78
N ILE A 448 16.20 7.86 13.32
CA ILE A 448 15.14 8.23 12.36
C ILE A 448 13.92 8.80 13.09
N GLY A 449 13.63 8.29 14.29
CA GLY A 449 12.52 8.77 15.10
C GLY A 449 12.61 10.29 15.32
N ALA A 450 11.46 10.96 15.26
CA ALA A 450 11.43 12.41 15.45
C ALA A 450 11.86 12.73 16.89
N PRO A 451 12.80 13.68 17.11
CA PRO A 451 13.19 14.12 18.45
C PRO A 451 11.97 14.48 19.28
N ASP A 452 11.97 14.14 20.57
CA ASP A 452 10.92 14.52 21.52
C ASP A 452 11.02 16.00 21.95
N ASP A 453 11.16 16.89 20.96
CA ASP A 453 11.10 18.33 21.12
C ASP A 453 9.79 18.87 20.51
N ALA A 454 9.07 19.69 21.30
CA ALA A 454 7.77 20.21 20.92
C ALA A 454 7.83 21.10 19.67
N LYS A 455 8.91 21.86 19.46
CA LYS A 455 9.06 22.72 18.28
C LYS A 455 9.32 21.88 17.04
N VAL A 456 10.22 20.89 17.14
CA VAL A 456 10.52 19.95 16.05
C VAL A 456 9.28 19.19 15.63
N LYS A 457 8.54 18.60 16.58
CA LYS A 457 7.32 17.84 16.26
C LYS A 457 6.19 18.72 15.73
N THR A 458 6.03 19.94 16.24
CA THR A 458 5.05 20.90 15.70
C THR A 458 5.41 21.31 14.28
N HIS A 459 6.69 21.59 14.02
CA HIS A 459 7.17 21.90 12.68
C HIS A 459 6.93 20.72 11.73
N PHE A 460 7.34 19.51 12.12
CA PHE A 460 7.16 18.30 11.32
C PHE A 460 5.68 17.98 11.06
N ALA A 461 4.80 18.14 12.07
CA ALA A 461 3.36 17.98 11.88
C ALA A 461 2.80 18.95 10.83
N GLY A 462 3.31 20.19 10.78
CA GLY A 462 2.94 21.17 9.74
C GLY A 462 3.45 20.82 8.34
N LEU A 463 4.41 19.89 8.23
CA LEU A 463 4.88 19.35 6.96
C LEU A 463 4.04 18.16 6.46
N LEU A 464 3.19 17.57 7.30
CA LEU A 464 2.30 16.48 6.92
C LEU A 464 1.10 17.06 6.15
N LYS A 465 1.02 16.78 4.85
CA LYS A 465 -0.03 17.32 3.98
C LYS A 465 -0.66 16.22 3.14
N GLY A 466 -1.94 16.36 2.83
CA GLY A 466 -2.64 15.49 1.89
C GLY A 466 -3.46 16.31 0.92
N TRP A 467 -3.61 15.81 -0.30
CA TRP A 467 -4.30 16.49 -1.38
C TRP A 467 -5.06 15.51 -2.25
N LEU A 468 -6.12 16.00 -2.89
CA LEU A 468 -6.59 15.49 -4.17
C LEU A 468 -6.10 16.44 -5.26
N ILE A 469 -5.20 15.98 -6.11
CA ILE A 469 -4.70 16.76 -7.26
C ILE A 469 -5.43 16.30 -8.50
N ALA A 470 -6.14 17.20 -9.19
CA ALA A 470 -6.57 16.96 -10.56
C ALA A 470 -5.46 17.39 -11.50
N TRP A 471 -4.67 16.43 -11.96
CA TRP A 471 -3.53 16.63 -12.84
C TRP A 471 -3.96 16.61 -14.30
N ASP A 472 -3.59 17.64 -15.06
CA ASP A 472 -3.72 17.67 -16.51
C ASP A 472 -2.46 17.01 -17.11
N PRO A 473 -2.55 15.77 -17.63
CA PRO A 473 -1.39 15.04 -18.11
C PRO A 473 -0.78 15.69 -19.36
N VAL A 474 -1.57 16.38 -20.18
CA VAL A 474 -1.07 17.06 -21.39
C VAL A 474 -0.27 18.31 -21.02
N LYS A 475 -0.79 19.11 -20.08
CA LYS A 475 -0.08 20.31 -19.58
C LYS A 475 1.00 20.00 -18.56
N GLN A 476 0.96 18.81 -17.96
CA GLN A 476 1.80 18.41 -16.82
C GLN A 476 1.75 19.42 -15.67
N ALA A 477 0.54 19.77 -15.27
CA ALA A 477 0.28 20.72 -14.18
C ALA A 477 -1.06 20.42 -13.50
N PRO A 478 -1.24 20.82 -12.24
CA PRO A 478 -2.55 20.72 -11.59
C PRO A 478 -3.55 21.65 -12.28
N ALA A 479 -4.69 21.10 -12.69
CA ALA A 479 -5.87 21.87 -13.06
C ALA A 479 -6.52 22.50 -11.82
N PHE A 480 -6.55 21.75 -10.73
CA PHE A 480 -6.88 22.21 -9.39
C PHE A 480 -6.34 21.24 -8.33
N THR A 481 -6.33 21.69 -7.08
CA THR A 481 -5.97 20.90 -5.90
C THR A 481 -7.03 21.10 -4.83
N VAL A 482 -7.38 20.03 -4.11
CA VAL A 482 -8.20 20.08 -2.89
C VAL A 482 -7.31 19.69 -1.71
N ASP A 483 -7.16 20.60 -0.74
CA ASP A 483 -6.40 20.34 0.48
C ASP A 483 -7.20 19.46 1.46
N HIS A 484 -6.51 18.46 2.02
CA HIS A 484 -7.02 17.60 3.08
C HIS A 484 -6.29 17.89 4.39
N GLN A 485 -6.91 17.51 5.51
CA GLN A 485 -6.37 17.77 6.86
C GLN A 485 -5.00 17.10 7.11
N GLY A 486 -4.73 15.97 6.45
CA GLY A 486 -3.48 15.23 6.58
C GLY A 486 -3.31 14.24 5.44
N PRO A 487 -2.18 13.52 5.40
CA PRO A 487 -1.84 12.57 4.34
C PRO A 487 -2.61 11.25 4.47
N TRP A 488 -2.24 10.26 3.65
CA TRP A 488 -2.74 8.87 3.68
C TRP A 488 -4.25 8.72 3.37
N ASN A 489 -4.80 9.68 2.62
CA ASN A 489 -6.19 9.63 2.16
C ASN A 489 -6.37 8.51 1.12
N GLY A 490 -7.60 8.06 0.95
CA GLY A 490 -7.92 6.90 0.14
C GLY A 490 -7.90 7.13 -1.37
N GLY A 491 -8.05 6.01 -2.06
CA GLY A 491 -8.10 5.97 -3.51
C GLY A 491 -9.34 6.64 -4.09
N VAL A 492 -9.33 6.81 -5.41
CA VAL A 492 -10.24 7.69 -6.13
C VAL A 492 -11.09 6.93 -7.15
N LEU A 493 -12.33 7.39 -7.36
CA LEU A 493 -13.22 6.96 -8.43
C LEU A 493 -13.70 8.18 -9.21
N ALA A 494 -13.61 8.14 -10.54
CA ALA A 494 -14.23 9.12 -11.42
C ALA A 494 -15.49 8.54 -12.10
N THR A 495 -16.49 9.37 -12.38
CA THR A 495 -17.73 8.93 -13.04
C THR A 495 -18.19 9.86 -14.17
N ALA A 496 -19.01 9.34 -15.08
CA ALA A 496 -19.63 10.12 -16.16
C ALA A 496 -20.58 11.21 -15.65
N GLY A 497 -21.09 11.05 -14.43
CA GLY A 497 -21.86 12.05 -13.69
C GLY A 497 -21.07 13.29 -13.24
N ASN A 498 -19.88 13.55 -13.80
CA ASN A 498 -19.01 14.67 -13.45
C ASN A 498 -18.59 14.70 -11.96
N LEU A 499 -18.43 13.51 -11.37
CA LEU A 499 -18.06 13.35 -9.95
C LEU A 499 -16.72 12.65 -9.80
N VAL A 500 -16.02 13.03 -8.73
CA VAL A 500 -14.88 12.31 -8.18
C VAL A 500 -15.18 11.96 -6.72
N PHE A 501 -15.08 10.68 -6.37
CA PHE A 501 -15.27 10.21 -4.99
C PHE A 501 -13.94 9.88 -4.33
N GLN A 502 -13.78 10.25 -3.05
CA GLN A 502 -12.59 9.93 -2.27
C GLN A 502 -12.92 9.79 -0.78
N GLY A 503 -12.32 8.78 -0.16
CA GLY A 503 -12.28 8.60 1.30
C GLY A 503 -11.08 9.30 1.94
N LEU A 504 -11.22 9.79 3.16
CA LEU A 504 -10.17 10.55 3.86
C LEU A 504 -9.74 9.89 5.18
N THR A 505 -8.54 10.27 5.64
CA THR A 505 -7.95 9.81 6.91
C THR A 505 -8.75 10.24 8.14
N ASN A 506 -9.47 11.36 8.07
CA ASN A 506 -10.36 11.80 9.15
C ASN A 506 -11.72 11.07 9.18
N GLY A 507 -11.91 10.08 8.31
CA GLY A 507 -13.11 9.25 8.24
C GLY A 507 -14.29 9.88 7.52
N LEU A 508 -14.07 10.96 6.75
CA LEU A 508 -15.03 11.49 5.81
C LEU A 508 -14.95 10.76 4.47
N PHE A 509 -16.09 10.53 3.84
CA PHE A 509 -16.21 10.13 2.45
C PHE A 509 -16.87 11.25 1.65
N ASN A 510 -16.22 11.67 0.58
CA ASN A 510 -16.56 12.89 -0.15
C ASN A 510 -16.87 12.62 -1.62
N ALA A 511 -17.68 13.49 -2.19
CA ALA A 511 -17.85 13.63 -3.63
C ALA A 511 -17.55 15.08 -4.05
N TYR A 512 -16.72 15.22 -5.08
CA TYR A 512 -16.28 16.49 -5.65
C TYR A 512 -16.78 16.63 -7.09
N ASP A 513 -17.02 17.87 -7.51
CA ASP A 513 -17.15 18.20 -8.92
C ASP A 513 -15.83 17.92 -9.66
N ALA A 514 -15.90 17.08 -10.69
CA ALA A 514 -14.72 16.57 -11.39
C ALA A 514 -13.91 17.65 -12.15
N ARG A 515 -14.49 18.83 -12.43
CA ARG A 515 -13.83 19.91 -13.18
C ARG A 515 -13.23 20.98 -12.28
N THR A 516 -13.81 21.18 -11.11
CA THR A 516 -13.50 22.33 -10.25
C THR A 516 -12.95 21.94 -8.88
N GLY A 517 -13.12 20.68 -8.46
CA GLY A 517 -12.75 20.23 -7.11
C GLY A 517 -13.70 20.70 -6.02
N LYS A 518 -14.81 21.37 -6.37
CA LYS A 518 -15.81 21.81 -5.40
C LYS A 518 -16.41 20.59 -4.69
N GLN A 519 -16.36 20.57 -3.37
CA GLN A 519 -17.06 19.55 -2.58
C GLN A 519 -18.58 19.70 -2.75
N LEU A 520 -19.24 18.64 -3.19
CA LEU A 520 -20.69 18.60 -3.43
C LEU A 520 -21.45 17.81 -2.37
N TRP A 521 -20.79 16.83 -1.75
CA TRP A 521 -21.38 15.96 -0.74
C TRP A 521 -20.29 15.36 0.16
N GLN A 522 -20.63 15.11 1.43
CA GLN A 522 -19.77 14.40 2.37
C GLN A 522 -20.60 13.62 3.40
N ILE A 523 -20.04 12.55 3.95
CA ILE A 523 -20.61 11.79 5.07
C ILE A 523 -19.50 11.21 5.98
N PRO A 524 -19.66 11.21 7.32
CA PRO A 524 -18.73 10.52 8.21
C PRO A 524 -18.97 9.00 8.24
N LEU A 525 -17.92 8.21 8.04
CA LEU A 525 -17.95 6.73 8.05
C LEU A 525 -17.34 6.09 9.30
N GLN A 526 -17.06 6.90 10.33
CA GLN A 526 -16.63 6.48 11.67
C GLN A 526 -15.22 5.87 11.76
N SER A 527 -14.55 5.69 10.63
CA SER A 527 -13.15 5.29 10.51
C SER A 527 -12.57 5.84 9.23
N ALA A 528 -11.24 5.98 9.17
CA ALA A 528 -10.53 6.36 7.97
C ALA A 528 -10.86 5.44 6.78
N VAL A 529 -10.86 6.02 5.58
CA VAL A 529 -11.20 5.34 4.32
C VAL A 529 -10.01 5.43 3.38
N MET A 530 -9.31 4.31 3.18
CA MET A 530 -8.08 4.23 2.36
C MET A 530 -8.31 3.53 1.02
N ALA A 531 -9.21 2.53 1.00
CA ALA A 531 -9.58 1.83 -0.22
C ALA A 531 -10.21 2.76 -1.26
N ALA A 532 -10.07 2.41 -2.53
CA ALA A 532 -10.75 3.12 -3.61
C ALA A 532 -12.24 2.71 -3.67
N PRO A 533 -13.16 3.68 -3.84
CA PRO A 533 -14.56 3.35 -4.10
C PRO A 533 -14.78 2.77 -5.50
N ILE A 534 -15.90 2.08 -5.68
CA ILE A 534 -16.39 1.59 -6.99
C ILE A 534 -17.80 2.11 -7.26
N ALA A 535 -18.19 2.15 -8.53
CA ALA A 535 -19.57 2.39 -8.95
C ALA A 535 -20.09 1.20 -9.75
N TYR A 536 -21.32 0.78 -9.47
CA TYR A 536 -21.98 -0.34 -10.14
C TYR A 536 -23.49 -0.07 -10.20
N ALA A 537 -24.24 -0.94 -10.87
CA ALA A 537 -25.69 -0.88 -10.87
C ALA A 537 -26.34 -2.27 -10.75
N VAL A 538 -27.51 -2.32 -10.14
CA VAL A 538 -28.33 -3.53 -10.06
C VAL A 538 -29.77 -3.11 -10.33
N ASN A 539 -30.46 -3.83 -11.22
CA ASN A 539 -31.85 -3.53 -11.61
C ASN A 539 -32.07 -2.06 -12.03
N GLY A 540 -31.11 -1.49 -12.78
CA GLY A 540 -31.17 -0.10 -13.26
C GLY A 540 -30.84 0.97 -12.23
N LYS A 541 -30.53 0.59 -10.99
CA LYS A 541 -30.18 1.52 -9.91
C LYS A 541 -28.68 1.54 -9.67
N GLN A 542 -28.07 2.73 -9.71
CA GLN A 542 -26.65 2.92 -9.44
C GLN A 542 -26.35 2.96 -7.94
N TYR A 543 -25.20 2.41 -7.59
CA TYR A 543 -24.65 2.39 -6.24
C TYR A 543 -23.17 2.81 -6.26
N ILE A 544 -22.71 3.35 -5.13
CA ILE A 544 -21.29 3.57 -4.84
C ILE A 544 -20.93 2.68 -3.65
N ALA A 545 -19.87 1.89 -3.74
CA ALA A 545 -19.38 1.06 -2.63
C ALA A 545 -17.95 1.43 -2.26
N VAL A 546 -17.62 1.34 -0.98
CA VAL A 546 -16.27 1.58 -0.47
C VAL A 546 -16.00 0.76 0.79
N GLU A 547 -14.81 0.20 0.89
CA GLU A 547 -14.32 -0.40 2.13
C GLU A 547 -13.73 0.68 3.04
N VAL A 548 -14.08 0.59 4.32
CA VAL A 548 -13.70 1.52 5.37
C VAL A 548 -12.87 0.75 6.38
N GLY A 549 -11.72 1.31 6.80
CA GLY A 549 -10.91 0.74 7.87
C GLY A 549 -9.49 1.27 7.85
N TRP A 550 -9.07 1.86 8.96
CA TRP A 550 -7.76 2.48 9.13
C TRP A 550 -6.63 1.45 9.21
N GLY A 551 -5.49 1.72 8.59
CA GLY A 551 -4.38 0.77 8.55
C GLY A 551 -3.29 1.13 7.56
N GLY A 552 -2.60 0.10 7.08
CA GLY A 552 -1.41 0.26 6.25
C GLY A 552 -0.22 0.80 7.06
N ILE A 553 0.90 1.05 6.40
CA ILE A 553 2.17 1.42 7.07
C ILE A 553 2.13 2.76 7.80
N TYR A 554 1.42 3.76 7.29
CA TYR A 554 1.45 5.12 7.86
C TYR A 554 1.08 5.17 9.35
N PRO A 555 -0.10 4.70 9.80
CA PRO A 555 -0.41 4.67 11.23
C PRO A 555 0.43 3.69 12.05
N LEU A 556 1.06 2.70 11.42
CA LEU A 556 1.91 1.75 12.14
C LEU A 556 3.29 2.34 12.42
N LEU A 557 3.94 2.98 11.43
CA LEU A 557 5.29 3.52 11.56
C LEU A 557 5.28 4.95 12.12
N MET A 558 4.47 5.87 11.55
CA MET A 558 4.38 7.26 12.03
C MET A 558 3.69 7.35 13.40
N GLY A 559 2.99 6.30 13.80
CA GLY A 559 2.49 6.15 15.16
C GLY A 559 1.60 7.32 15.59
N GLY A 560 1.94 7.93 16.72
CA GLY A 560 1.23 9.07 17.30
C GLY A 560 1.07 10.25 16.34
N MET A 561 2.01 10.46 15.42
CA MET A 561 1.92 11.53 14.42
C MET A 561 0.82 11.30 13.40
N ALA A 562 0.49 10.04 13.07
CA ALA A 562 -0.60 9.73 12.15
C ALA A 562 -1.98 10.16 12.70
N ARG A 563 -2.09 10.33 14.02
CA ARG A 563 -3.31 10.78 14.68
C ARG A 563 -3.66 12.24 14.35
N THR A 564 -2.73 13.05 13.83
CA THR A 564 -2.98 14.46 13.48
C THR A 564 -3.85 14.63 12.22
N GLY A 565 -3.77 13.67 11.28
CA GLY A 565 -4.63 13.62 10.09
C GLY A 565 -6.05 13.14 10.38
N GLY A 566 -6.29 12.61 11.58
CA GLY A 566 -7.57 12.08 12.03
C GLY A 566 -7.39 11.03 13.14
N TRP A 567 -8.31 11.00 14.11
CA TRP A 567 -8.36 9.95 15.13
C TRP A 567 -9.73 9.30 15.14
N THR A 568 -9.74 8.01 14.84
CA THR A 568 -10.95 7.18 14.90
C THR A 568 -10.59 5.86 15.56
N VAL A 569 -11.49 5.31 16.37
CA VAL A 569 -11.40 3.90 16.73
C VAL A 569 -11.71 3.13 15.46
N ASN A 570 -10.73 2.37 14.97
CA ASN A 570 -10.90 1.68 13.70
C ASN A 570 -12.13 0.76 13.75
N LYS A 571 -13.02 0.92 12.76
CA LYS A 571 -14.26 0.16 12.58
C LYS A 571 -14.33 -0.27 11.13
N SER A 572 -13.81 -1.46 10.86
CA SER A 572 -13.71 -1.97 9.50
C SER A 572 -15.08 -2.41 8.97
N ARG A 573 -15.46 -1.95 7.77
CA ARG A 573 -16.76 -2.27 7.14
C ARG A 573 -16.76 -2.02 5.65
N LEU A 574 -17.72 -2.63 4.95
CA LEU A 574 -18.15 -2.23 3.61
C LEU A 574 -19.36 -1.30 3.74
N VAL A 575 -19.33 -0.15 3.05
CA VAL A 575 -20.46 0.80 3.00
C VAL A 575 -20.89 1.00 1.55
N VAL A 576 -22.19 0.93 1.32
CA VAL A 576 -22.79 1.13 -0.01
C VAL A 576 -23.83 2.23 0.03
N PHE A 577 -23.82 3.08 -1.00
CA PHE A 577 -24.67 4.26 -1.12
C PHE A 577 -25.59 4.20 -2.34
N SER A 578 -26.76 4.82 -2.23
CA SER A 578 -27.68 5.10 -3.34
C SER A 578 -28.50 6.36 -3.02
N LEU A 579 -29.19 6.92 -4.02
CA LEU A 579 -30.00 8.15 -3.86
C LEU A 579 -31.22 7.97 -2.93
N ASP A 580 -31.76 6.76 -2.89
CA ASP A 580 -32.91 6.34 -2.08
C ASP A 580 -32.48 5.57 -0.80
N GLY A 581 -31.19 5.56 -0.48
CA GLY A 581 -30.70 4.90 0.74
C GLY A 581 -31.34 5.48 2.00
N ASP A 582 -31.57 4.65 3.00
CA ASP A 582 -32.26 5.01 4.25
C ASP A 582 -31.54 4.55 5.51
N LYS A 583 -30.39 3.88 5.37
CA LYS A 583 -29.65 3.30 6.49
C LYS A 583 -28.80 4.34 7.19
N GLN A 584 -28.54 4.08 8.47
CA GLN A 584 -27.66 4.88 9.31
C GLN A 584 -26.66 3.95 9.98
N LEU A 585 -25.43 4.43 10.13
CA LEU A 585 -24.40 3.73 10.90
C LEU A 585 -24.78 3.73 12.39
N PRO A 586 -24.38 2.70 13.15
CA PRO A 586 -24.67 2.64 14.58
C PRO A 586 -23.96 3.78 15.33
N PRO A 587 -24.42 4.17 16.53
CA PRO A 587 -23.75 5.20 17.33
C PRO A 587 -22.27 4.88 17.58
N VAL A 588 -21.40 5.90 17.47
CA VAL A 588 -19.96 5.75 17.74
C VAL A 588 -19.71 5.64 19.24
N ASN A 589 -18.94 4.63 19.66
CA ASN A 589 -18.38 4.62 21.01
C ASN A 589 -17.26 5.66 21.12
N LYS A 590 -17.53 6.77 21.81
CA LYS A 590 -16.56 7.86 22.03
C LYS A 590 -15.47 7.53 23.06
N LYS A 591 -15.50 6.36 23.69
CA LYS A 591 -14.44 5.90 24.60
C LYS A 591 -13.42 5.14 23.77
N GLY A 592 -12.44 5.85 23.20
CA GLY A 592 -11.25 5.22 22.63
C GLY A 592 -10.45 4.46 23.69
N PHE A 593 -9.21 4.07 23.38
CA PHE A 593 -8.33 3.45 24.37
C PHE A 593 -8.11 4.40 25.56
N LEU A 594 -8.40 3.93 26.78
CA LEU A 594 -8.15 4.69 28.00
C LEU A 594 -6.70 4.48 28.44
N PRO A 595 -5.89 5.53 28.56
CA PRO A 595 -4.55 5.41 29.14
C PRO A 595 -4.64 4.79 30.53
N VAL A 596 -3.81 3.78 30.79
CA VAL A 596 -3.70 3.15 32.12
C VAL A 596 -2.49 3.73 32.82
N LYS A 597 -2.64 4.17 34.08
CA LYS A 597 -1.53 4.74 34.85
C LYS A 597 -0.37 3.73 34.92
N PRO A 598 0.82 4.04 34.38
CA PRO A 598 1.93 3.10 34.33
C PRO A 598 2.62 2.94 35.69
N PRO A 599 3.49 1.92 35.86
CA PRO A 599 4.43 1.89 36.97
C PRO A 599 5.27 3.18 37.01
N HIS A 600 5.60 3.67 38.20
CA HIS A 600 6.38 4.90 38.35
C HIS A 600 7.89 4.66 38.15
N ASP A 601 8.40 3.50 38.56
CA ASP A 601 9.83 3.23 38.59
C ASP A 601 10.29 2.54 37.30
N PHE A 602 11.36 3.08 36.70
CA PHE A 602 12.08 2.48 35.59
C PHE A 602 13.58 2.82 35.69
N ASP A 603 14.43 1.99 35.09
CA ASP A 603 15.86 2.23 34.96
C ASP A 603 16.13 3.07 33.71
N ALA A 604 16.59 4.31 33.90
CA ALA A 604 16.83 5.25 32.80
C ALA A 604 17.94 4.82 31.84
N ALA A 605 18.98 4.14 32.33
CA ALA A 605 20.06 3.64 31.48
C ALA A 605 19.56 2.48 30.61
N GLN A 606 18.78 1.57 31.20
CA GLN A 606 18.13 0.49 30.46
C GLN A 606 17.10 1.02 29.46
N ALA A 607 16.29 2.02 29.82
CA ALA A 607 15.34 2.64 28.90
C ALA A 607 16.03 3.26 27.67
N LYS A 608 17.17 3.95 27.88
CA LYS A 608 17.96 4.50 26.77
C LYS A 608 18.51 3.41 25.85
N ALA A 609 18.96 2.28 26.41
CA ALA A 609 19.40 1.13 25.61
C ALA A 609 18.23 0.45 24.88
N GLY A 610 17.07 0.37 25.54
CA GLY A 610 15.85 -0.25 25.02
C GLY A 610 15.25 0.47 23.82
N TYR A 611 15.45 1.79 23.72
CA TYR A 611 14.94 2.58 22.60
C TYR A 611 15.46 2.07 21.24
N ALA A 612 16.75 1.79 21.10
CA ALA A 612 17.31 1.29 19.85
C ALA A 612 16.71 -0.08 19.46
N HIS A 613 16.57 -0.99 20.42
CA HIS A 613 15.91 -2.28 20.19
C HIS A 613 14.42 -2.12 19.85
N TYR A 614 13.73 -1.21 20.51
CA TYR A 614 12.33 -0.88 20.17
C TYR A 614 12.21 -0.39 18.72
N MET A 615 13.09 0.52 18.29
CA MET A 615 13.05 1.07 16.93
C MET A 615 13.33 0.01 15.86
N ASP A 616 14.22 -0.96 16.13
CA ASP A 616 14.55 -2.04 15.20
C ASP A 616 13.45 -3.11 15.07
N TYR A 617 12.79 -3.45 16.18
CA TYR A 617 11.94 -4.66 16.26
C TYR A 617 10.46 -4.38 16.50
N CYS A 618 10.09 -3.21 17.02
CA CYS A 618 8.72 -2.93 17.47
C CYS A 618 8.08 -1.73 16.75
N ALA A 619 8.86 -0.69 16.44
CA ALA A 619 8.32 0.59 15.94
C ALA A 619 7.52 0.47 14.64
N ALA A 620 7.89 -0.45 13.74
CA ALA A 620 7.17 -0.69 12.48
C ALA A 620 5.72 -1.14 12.68
N CYS A 621 5.37 -1.67 13.85
CA CYS A 621 4.01 -2.09 14.21
C CYS A 621 3.39 -1.20 15.29
N HIS A 622 4.16 -0.80 16.29
CA HIS A 622 3.66 -0.14 17.50
C HIS A 622 3.87 1.37 17.51
N GLY A 623 4.35 1.96 16.42
CA GLY A 623 4.53 3.39 16.26
C GLY A 623 5.90 3.87 16.71
N ASP A 624 6.36 4.94 16.07
CA ASP A 624 7.49 5.74 16.53
C ASP A 624 7.35 6.08 18.02
N ASN A 625 8.47 6.00 18.74
CA ASN A 625 8.55 6.36 20.16
C ASN A 625 7.52 5.66 21.08
N GLY A 626 7.05 4.45 20.75
CA GLY A 626 6.09 3.72 21.58
C GLY A 626 4.64 4.18 21.41
N GLU A 627 4.34 5.10 20.49
CA GLU A 627 3.02 5.69 20.35
C GLU A 627 2.30 5.15 19.12
N SER A 628 1.35 4.24 19.30
CA SER A 628 0.62 3.64 18.16
C SER A 628 -0.25 4.66 17.40
N GLY A 629 -0.44 4.49 16.09
CA GLY A 629 -1.41 5.28 15.31
C GLY A 629 -2.87 4.85 15.45
N GLY A 630 -3.18 3.92 16.37
CA GLY A 630 -4.55 3.51 16.70
C GLY A 630 -5.06 2.25 15.98
N VAL A 631 -4.19 1.56 15.23
CA VAL A 631 -4.51 0.31 14.53
C VAL A 631 -4.08 -0.90 15.37
N LEU A 632 -2.80 -0.94 15.76
CA LEU A 632 -2.26 -1.94 16.66
C LEU A 632 -2.20 -1.40 18.11
N PRO A 633 -2.07 -2.27 19.13
CA PRO A 633 -2.02 -1.84 20.52
C PRO A 633 -0.94 -0.79 20.80
N ASP A 634 -1.30 0.25 21.55
CA ASP A 634 -0.36 1.24 22.10
C ASP A 634 0.32 0.62 23.33
N LEU A 635 1.61 0.25 23.19
CA LEU A 635 2.31 -0.55 24.19
C LEU A 635 2.50 0.18 25.53
N ARG A 636 2.43 1.51 25.54
CA ARG A 636 2.49 2.33 26.76
C ARG A 636 1.39 1.98 27.77
N TRP A 637 0.26 1.48 27.28
CA TRP A 637 -0.91 1.16 28.10
C TRP A 637 -1.12 -0.34 28.29
N SER A 638 -0.18 -1.17 27.83
CA SER A 638 -0.26 -2.62 27.97
C SER A 638 -0.21 -3.06 29.43
N GLY A 639 -1.02 -4.06 29.80
CA GLY A 639 -0.88 -4.70 31.11
C GLY A 639 0.46 -5.40 31.29
N ALA A 640 1.08 -5.86 30.19
CA ALA A 640 2.30 -6.66 30.22
C ALA A 640 3.54 -5.87 30.64
N ILE A 641 3.60 -4.54 30.41
CA ILE A 641 4.80 -3.75 30.78
C ILE A 641 4.98 -3.60 32.30
N ARG A 642 3.97 -3.98 33.09
CA ARG A 642 3.96 -3.86 34.56
C ARG A 642 4.77 -4.95 35.27
N ASP A 643 5.05 -6.05 34.59
CA ASP A 643 5.71 -7.21 35.16
C ASP A 643 6.71 -7.79 34.13
N PRO A 644 7.99 -7.98 34.50
CA PRO A 644 9.01 -8.50 33.57
C PRO A 644 8.66 -9.86 32.96
N ASP A 645 8.11 -10.79 33.75
CA ASP A 645 7.79 -12.14 33.27
C ASP A 645 6.58 -12.10 32.32
N ALA A 646 5.57 -11.29 32.63
CA ALA A 646 4.44 -11.07 31.73
C ALA A 646 4.87 -10.48 30.39
N PHE A 647 5.78 -9.49 30.41
CA PHE A 647 6.33 -8.91 29.20
C PHE A 647 7.14 -9.94 28.40
N TYR A 648 7.99 -10.72 29.07
CA TYR A 648 8.78 -11.76 28.41
C TYR A 648 7.92 -12.87 27.80
N ARG A 649 6.82 -13.29 28.44
CA ARG A 649 5.89 -14.27 27.85
C ARG A 649 5.26 -13.77 26.55
N VAL A 650 4.98 -12.47 26.45
CA VAL A 650 4.43 -11.88 25.22
C VAL A 650 5.52 -11.69 24.17
N VAL A 651 6.63 -11.03 24.52
CA VAL A 651 7.65 -10.57 23.57
C VAL A 651 8.72 -11.63 23.31
N GLY A 652 9.17 -12.36 24.32
CA GLY A 652 10.14 -13.44 24.19
C GLY A 652 9.50 -14.72 23.67
N ASP A 653 8.50 -15.25 24.39
CA ASP A 653 7.87 -16.54 24.08
C ASP A 653 6.80 -16.48 23.01
N GLY A 654 6.26 -15.30 22.69
CA GLY A 654 5.27 -15.15 21.62
C GLY A 654 3.88 -15.67 22.02
N ALA A 655 3.43 -15.44 23.25
CA ALA A 655 2.11 -15.88 23.72
C ALA A 655 0.92 -15.40 22.86
N LEU A 656 1.12 -14.39 22.01
CA LEU A 656 0.11 -13.81 21.13
C LEU A 656 0.38 -14.08 19.63
N THR A 657 1.21 -15.10 19.32
CA THR A 657 1.62 -15.43 17.94
C THR A 657 0.43 -15.69 17.02
N ALA A 658 -0.60 -16.37 17.50
CA ALA A 658 -1.81 -16.63 16.72
C ALA A 658 -2.55 -15.35 16.26
N TYR A 659 -2.29 -14.21 16.89
CA TYR A 659 -2.87 -12.91 16.57
C TYR A 659 -1.91 -11.96 15.83
N GLY A 660 -0.71 -12.43 15.47
CA GLY A 660 0.28 -11.63 14.75
C GLY A 660 1.48 -11.15 15.57
N MET A 661 1.49 -11.35 16.90
CA MET A 661 2.59 -10.92 17.76
C MET A 661 3.53 -12.10 18.05
N VAL A 662 4.59 -12.22 17.25
CA VAL A 662 5.58 -13.31 17.34
C VAL A 662 6.51 -13.16 18.55
N GLY A 663 7.14 -14.28 18.93
CA GLY A 663 8.23 -14.29 19.91
C GLY A 663 9.59 -13.93 19.30
N PHE A 664 10.37 -13.14 20.05
CA PHE A 664 11.68 -12.60 19.66
C PHE A 664 12.85 -13.22 20.40
N LYS A 665 12.67 -14.30 21.18
CA LYS A 665 13.78 -14.96 21.90
C LYS A 665 14.91 -15.48 21.01
N ASP A 666 14.64 -15.71 19.72
CA ASP A 666 15.65 -16.12 18.74
C ASP A 666 16.43 -14.93 18.15
N ALA A 667 15.95 -13.70 18.38
CA ALA A 667 16.55 -12.46 17.85
C ALA A 667 17.09 -11.54 18.96
N MET A 668 16.63 -11.70 20.20
CA MET A 668 16.98 -10.87 21.35
C MET A 668 17.17 -11.72 22.61
N THR A 669 18.17 -11.36 23.41
CA THR A 669 18.36 -11.92 24.75
C THR A 669 17.27 -11.45 25.71
N PRO A 670 16.99 -12.19 26.81
CA PRO A 670 16.04 -11.74 27.84
C PRO A 670 16.35 -10.33 28.37
N GLN A 671 17.62 -9.98 28.54
CA GLN A 671 18.02 -8.65 29.00
C GLN A 671 17.68 -7.55 27.98
N GLN A 672 17.82 -7.80 26.68
CA GLN A 672 17.43 -6.83 25.64
C GLN A 672 15.91 -6.64 25.56
N ILE A 673 15.14 -7.71 25.82
CA ILE A 673 13.68 -7.60 25.93
C ILE A 673 13.30 -6.76 27.15
N GLU A 674 13.99 -6.95 28.28
CA GLU A 674 13.77 -6.15 29.49
C GLU A 674 14.08 -4.66 29.27
N THR A 675 15.15 -4.31 28.53
CA THR A 675 15.43 -2.90 28.24
C THR A 675 14.31 -2.23 27.43
N ILE A 676 13.67 -2.95 26.49
CA ILE A 676 12.47 -2.45 25.78
C ILE A 676 11.33 -2.18 26.77
N ARG A 677 11.10 -3.07 27.74
CA ARG A 677 10.07 -2.85 28.78
C ARG A 677 10.35 -1.57 29.57
N GLN A 678 11.59 -1.36 29.99
CA GLN A 678 12.02 -0.16 30.72
C GLN A 678 11.79 1.12 29.91
N PHE A 679 12.10 1.08 28.60
CA PHE A 679 11.77 2.17 27.68
C PHE A 679 10.27 2.47 27.66
N LEU A 680 9.43 1.44 27.50
CA LEU A 680 7.97 1.60 27.45
C LEU A 680 7.38 2.13 28.76
N VAL A 681 7.88 1.70 29.92
CA VAL A 681 7.45 2.23 31.23
C VAL A 681 7.81 3.71 31.36
N GLY A 682 9.05 4.07 31.06
CA GLY A 682 9.49 5.48 31.07
C GLY A 682 8.68 6.34 30.10
N ARG A 683 8.42 5.82 28.90
CA ARG A 683 7.60 6.50 27.87
C ARG A 683 6.15 6.68 28.31
N ALA A 684 5.54 5.65 28.88
CA ALA A 684 4.18 5.72 29.39
C ALA A 684 4.08 6.78 30.50
N GLY A 685 5.03 6.79 31.45
CA GLY A 685 5.07 7.76 32.55
C GLY A 685 5.15 9.20 32.04
N ALA A 686 6.03 9.46 31.07
CA ALA A 686 6.21 10.79 30.49
C ALA A 686 5.01 11.31 29.69
N THR A 687 4.15 10.42 29.18
CA THR A 687 3.07 10.78 28.24
C THR A 687 1.66 10.60 28.81
N TYR A 688 1.52 10.05 30.01
CA TYR A 688 0.24 9.72 30.64
C TYR A 688 -0.68 10.93 30.82
N ASP A 689 -0.24 11.98 31.52
CA ASP A 689 -1.10 13.15 31.81
C ASP A 689 -1.57 13.85 30.54
N ARG A 690 -0.72 13.90 29.52
CA ARG A 690 -1.06 14.44 28.19
C ARG A 690 -2.18 13.63 27.54
N GLU A 691 -2.04 12.31 27.54
CA GLU A 691 -3.01 11.40 26.92
C GLU A 691 -4.34 11.34 27.67
N VAL A 692 -4.33 11.55 28.98
CA VAL A 692 -5.56 11.72 29.78
C VAL A 692 -6.25 13.03 29.40
N LYS A 693 -5.54 14.16 29.44
CA LYS A 693 -6.08 15.49 29.08
C LYS A 693 -6.59 15.55 27.64
N ALA A 694 -5.94 14.84 26.72
CA ALA A 694 -6.37 14.74 25.33
C ALA A 694 -7.82 14.24 25.19
N ARG A 695 -8.33 13.45 26.14
CA ARG A 695 -9.69 12.89 26.10
C ARG A 695 -10.77 13.89 26.53
N GLU A 696 -10.37 15.02 27.09
CA GLU A 696 -11.30 16.09 27.51
C GLU A 696 -11.65 17.02 26.35
N ASN A 697 -10.86 17.02 25.26
CA ASN A 697 -11.11 17.87 24.09
C ASN A 697 -12.01 17.20 23.04
N GLN A 698 -12.62 18.00 22.16
CA GLN A 698 -13.60 17.52 21.17
C GLN A 698 -13.01 16.53 20.16
N GLN A 699 -11.74 16.68 19.79
CA GLN A 699 -11.09 15.78 18.83
C GLN A 699 -10.62 14.46 19.47
N GLN A 700 -10.53 14.40 20.80
CA GLN A 700 -9.89 13.32 21.56
C GLN A 700 -8.46 13.01 21.13
N ILE A 701 -7.76 14.01 20.59
CA ILE A 701 -6.36 13.94 20.12
C ILE A 701 -5.53 14.84 21.03
N PRO A 702 -4.31 14.46 21.44
CA PRO A 702 -3.43 15.36 22.18
C PRO A 702 -3.21 16.68 21.43
N GLY A 703 -3.66 17.80 22.01
CA GLY A 703 -3.54 19.13 21.40
C GLY A 703 -2.14 19.76 21.49
N GLN A 704 -1.24 19.18 22.29
CA GLN A 704 0.18 19.52 22.35
C GLN A 704 1.00 18.33 21.86
N ILE A 705 1.88 18.56 20.89
CA ILE A 705 2.66 17.52 20.17
C ILE A 705 3.89 17.08 20.99
N ILE A 706 3.71 16.89 22.31
CA ILE A 706 4.58 16.19 23.28
C ILE A 706 5.78 16.97 23.85
N ILE A 707 5.97 16.84 25.18
CA ILE A 707 7.16 17.21 25.97
C ILE A 707 7.47 16.00 26.89
N GLY A 708 8.30 15.06 26.44
CA GLY A 708 8.78 13.91 27.23
C GLY A 708 10.31 13.81 27.16
N PRO A 709 10.99 12.98 27.96
CA PRO A 709 12.43 12.81 27.84
C PRO A 709 12.77 12.19 26.48
N ASP A 710 13.71 12.81 25.78
CA ASP A 710 14.23 12.31 24.51
C ASP A 710 15.16 11.11 24.78
N PHE A 711 14.70 9.91 24.41
CA PHE A 711 15.48 8.68 24.49
C PHE A 711 16.32 8.43 23.22
N SER A 712 16.16 9.25 22.18
CA SER A 712 16.97 9.14 20.97
C SER A 712 18.44 9.46 21.26
N GLN A 713 19.35 8.80 20.55
CA GLN A 713 20.80 9.03 20.74
C GLN A 713 21.31 10.26 19.97
N GLY A 714 20.60 11.38 20.09
CA GLY A 714 20.94 12.66 19.47
C GLY A 714 20.39 12.78 18.05
N GLY A 715 19.07 12.98 17.94
CA GLY A 715 18.48 13.47 16.69
C GLY A 715 19.16 14.77 16.25
N VAL A 716 19.40 14.90 14.95
CA VAL A 716 19.97 16.14 14.39
C VAL A 716 18.91 17.23 14.46
N GLN A 717 19.29 18.38 15.02
CA GLN A 717 18.45 19.59 15.14
C GLN A 717 18.03 20.16 13.78
#